data_AF-A0A4V2Y6L1-F1
#
_entry.id   AF-A0A4V2Y6L1-F1
#
_cell.length_a   1.000
_cell.length_b   1.000
_cell.length_c   1.000
_cell.angle_alpha   90.00
_cell.angle_beta   90.00
_cell.angle_gamma   90.00
#
_symmetry.space_group_name_H-M   'P 1'
#
loop_
_entity.id
_entity.type
_entity.pdbx_description
1 polymer ?
#
loop_
_entity_poly.entity_id
_entity_poly.type
_entity_poly.pdbx_seq_one_letter_code
_entity_poly.pdbx_strand_id
1 'polypeptide(L)'
;MSHHVDSPASATDPVAEPRATSATRRVRARLARRITAQRAAQVKQVLEPLAVVHRELHPQADLTLLQRAYDVAEEKHRSQKRKSGDPYITHPLAVATILAELGMDTTTLVAGLLHDTVEDTDYSLERLGSDFGDEVAHLVDGVTKLDKVKLGAAAEAETIRKMIIAMARDPRVLVIKLSDRLHNMRTMRFLPPEKQARKARETLEVLAPLAHRLGMATIKWELEDLAFAILQPKKYDEIVRLVANRAPSRDTYLRTVIDELSTQLDAARLAAKVEGRPKHYYSIHQKMIVRGRDFDDIHDLVGVRILVDEIRDCYAAMGVVHALWQPMPGRFKDYIAQPRFGVYQSLHTTVIGPEGKPLEVQIRTREMHRTAEYGIAAHWRYKETKGRNSGGGVEVDEMAWMRQLLDWQREAADPGEFLESLRYDLATREIFVFTPKGDVITLPSGSTPVDFAYAVHTEVGHRCIGSRVNGRLVALERKLENGEVVEIFTSKAEGSGPSRDWLSFVASPRAKAKIKQWFAKERREEAIESGKELITKEIRRLGLPVQRLVSAEALGAVARELHYVDVTALYAAVGEKQLSAQHLVQQLVQHIGGPEQAADQIAERSTPSTLEGGGKRRSSGDSGVVVKDAGDVWAKLARCCTPVPGDEILGFVTRGGWVSVHRTDCTNADDLRKTPERLVEVHWAPSSSSVFLVAIQVEALDRHRLLSDVTKVLADERVNILSASVTTSKDRVAVSRFSFEMGDPKHLGHVLKAVRNIEGVYDVYRVTSAT
;
A
#
# COMPACT_ATOMS: atom_id res chain seq x y z
N MET A 1 -5.55 99.13 -24.98
CA MET A 1 -5.14 99.73 -26.26
C MET A 1 -4.67 98.58 -27.15
N SER A 2 -5.57 97.74 -27.66
CA SER A 2 -6.50 98.01 -28.78
C SER A 2 -5.75 98.21 -30.09
N HIS A 3 -5.60 97.16 -30.90
CA HIS A 3 -6.31 97.01 -32.19
C HIS A 3 -5.62 95.97 -33.10
N HIS A 4 -6.42 94.98 -33.48
CA HIS A 4 -6.29 94.22 -34.73
C HIS A 4 -6.51 95.13 -35.94
N VAL A 5 -5.72 94.96 -37.01
CA VAL A 5 -6.13 95.19 -38.41
C VAL A 5 -5.33 94.26 -39.35
N ASP A 6 -6.07 93.34 -39.97
CA ASP A 6 -6.12 92.88 -41.38
C ASP A 6 -4.90 92.40 -42.21
N SER A 7 -5.04 91.14 -42.64
CA SER A 7 -4.69 90.57 -43.98
C SER A 7 -5.65 91.13 -45.06
N PRO A 8 -5.36 91.14 -46.39
CA PRO A 8 -5.07 89.90 -47.16
C PRO A 8 -4.23 89.97 -48.47
N ALA A 9 -3.78 88.77 -48.87
CA ALA A 9 -3.68 88.16 -50.23
C ALA A 9 -2.94 88.86 -51.41
N SER A 10 -1.92 88.20 -51.96
CA SER A 10 -2.07 87.35 -53.18
C SER A 10 -0.77 86.61 -53.59
N ALA A 11 -0.86 85.27 -53.65
CA ALA A 11 -0.27 84.29 -54.59
C ALA A 11 1.16 84.47 -55.16
N THR A 12 2.05 83.49 -54.96
CA THR A 12 2.19 82.27 -55.79
C THR A 12 3.33 81.40 -55.28
N ASP A 13 3.08 80.09 -55.13
CA ASP A 13 4.04 79.04 -54.76
C ASP A 13 5.17 78.86 -55.79
N PRO A 14 6.34 78.40 -55.33
CA PRO A 14 6.99 77.26 -55.96
C PRO A 14 6.98 76.07 -54.98
N VAL A 15 6.47 74.95 -55.47
CA VAL A 15 6.51 73.65 -54.80
C VAL A 15 7.97 73.30 -54.47
N ALA A 16 8.31 73.34 -53.17
CA ALA A 16 9.57 72.83 -52.65
C ALA A 16 9.32 71.50 -51.95
N GLU A 17 9.91 70.44 -52.50
CA GLU A 17 9.85 69.06 -52.03
C GLU A 17 10.11 68.91 -50.52
N PRO A 18 9.46 67.95 -49.84
CA PRO A 18 9.75 67.67 -48.44
C PRO A 18 11.15 67.09 -48.32
N ARG A 19 12.10 67.91 -47.85
CA ARG A 19 13.45 67.45 -47.48
C ARG A 19 13.34 66.24 -46.57
N ALA A 20 13.66 65.08 -47.14
CA ALA A 20 13.74 63.82 -46.44
C ALA A 20 14.65 63.96 -45.22
N THR A 21 14.08 63.93 -44.02
CA THR A 21 14.85 63.75 -42.79
C THR A 21 15.63 62.45 -42.94
N SER A 22 16.95 62.56 -43.06
CA SER A 22 17.81 61.44 -43.46
C SER A 22 17.52 60.22 -42.59
N ALA A 23 17.40 59.06 -43.26
CA ALA A 23 17.19 57.77 -42.61
C ALA A 23 18.20 57.54 -41.47
N THR A 24 19.40 58.10 -41.58
CA THR A 24 20.48 58.07 -40.59
C THR A 24 20.11 58.70 -39.24
N ARG A 25 19.31 59.78 -39.20
CA ARG A 25 18.89 60.41 -37.93
C ARG A 25 17.75 59.64 -37.26
N ARG A 26 16.82 59.08 -38.03
CA ARG A 26 15.77 58.18 -37.53
C ARG A 26 16.34 56.84 -37.06
N VAL A 27 17.37 56.33 -37.72
CA VAL A 27 18.12 55.14 -37.30
C VAL A 27 18.92 55.45 -36.05
N ARG A 28 19.62 56.58 -35.94
CA ARG A 28 20.32 56.97 -34.69
C ARG A 28 19.38 57.23 -33.53
N ALA A 29 18.19 57.81 -33.74
CA ALA A 29 17.19 57.97 -32.69
C ALA A 29 16.53 56.64 -32.28
N ARG A 30 16.32 55.71 -33.22
CA ARG A 30 15.88 54.32 -32.92
C ARG A 30 16.97 53.48 -32.27
N LEU A 31 18.24 53.68 -32.63
CA LEU A 31 19.39 53.01 -32.05
C LEU A 31 19.68 53.56 -30.65
N ALA A 32 19.61 54.88 -30.46
CA ALA A 32 19.68 55.51 -29.14
C ALA A 32 18.52 55.07 -28.25
N ARG A 33 17.28 54.99 -28.76
CA ARG A 33 16.15 54.40 -28.02
C ARG A 33 16.31 52.91 -27.74
N ARG A 34 16.92 52.12 -28.64
CA ARG A 34 17.25 50.71 -28.38
C ARG A 34 18.38 50.54 -27.36
N ILE A 35 19.37 51.41 -27.36
CA ILE A 35 20.49 51.42 -26.42
C ILE A 35 20.04 51.91 -25.03
N THR A 36 19.12 52.88 -24.94
CA THR A 36 18.52 53.28 -23.66
C THR A 36 17.38 52.37 -23.19
N ALA A 37 16.66 51.68 -24.10
CA ALA A 37 15.71 50.63 -23.74
C ALA A 37 16.40 49.31 -23.33
N GLN A 38 17.69 49.17 -23.64
CA GLN A 38 18.61 48.19 -23.07
C GLN A 38 19.40 48.76 -21.88
N ARG A 39 18.85 49.72 -21.12
CA ARG A 39 19.16 49.72 -19.69
C ARG A 39 18.55 48.43 -19.15
N ALA A 40 19.39 47.42 -18.98
CA ALA A 40 19.07 46.20 -18.26
C ALA A 40 18.20 46.59 -17.06
N ALA A 41 17.02 45.98 -16.93
CA ALA A 41 16.21 46.10 -15.73
C ALA A 41 17.16 46.01 -14.54
N GLN A 42 17.19 47.04 -13.69
CA GLN A 42 18.11 47.13 -12.57
C GLN A 42 17.76 46.00 -11.60
N VAL A 43 18.34 44.83 -11.83
CA VAL A 43 18.30 43.70 -10.91
C VAL A 43 19.09 44.14 -9.68
N LYS A 44 18.53 43.98 -8.49
CA LYS A 44 19.26 44.28 -7.24
C LYS A 44 20.59 43.51 -7.25
N GLN A 45 21.69 44.14 -6.79
CA GLN A 45 23.02 43.51 -6.78
C GLN A 45 23.04 42.11 -6.13
N VAL A 46 22.15 41.87 -5.16
CA VAL A 46 22.03 40.58 -4.46
C VAL A 46 21.55 39.44 -5.37
N LEU A 47 20.81 39.75 -6.44
CA LEU A 47 20.30 38.77 -7.41
C LEU A 47 21.21 38.61 -8.63
N GLU A 48 22.25 39.43 -8.76
CA GLU A 48 23.13 39.42 -9.92
C GLU A 48 23.84 38.06 -10.13
N PRO A 49 24.37 37.38 -9.09
CA PRO A 49 24.95 36.04 -9.25
C PRO A 49 23.92 35.00 -9.71
N LEU A 50 22.71 35.06 -9.16
CA LEU A 50 21.59 34.18 -9.53
C LEU A 50 21.18 34.41 -10.99
N ALA A 51 21.04 35.66 -11.40
CA ALA A 51 20.65 36.04 -12.75
C ALA A 51 21.72 35.67 -13.79
N VAL A 52 23.01 35.71 -13.43
CA VAL A 52 24.10 35.26 -14.30
C VAL A 52 23.99 33.75 -14.54
N VAL A 53 23.95 32.94 -13.48
CA VAL A 53 23.84 31.48 -13.59
C VAL A 53 22.57 31.07 -14.36
N HIS A 54 21.45 31.71 -14.07
CA HIS A 54 20.19 31.43 -14.77
C HIS A 54 20.26 31.80 -16.25
N ARG A 55 20.85 32.95 -16.60
CA ARG A 55 20.95 33.41 -18.00
C ARG A 55 21.93 32.58 -18.83
N GLU A 56 22.99 32.02 -18.22
CA GLU A 56 23.90 31.08 -18.89
C GLU A 56 23.15 29.83 -19.36
N LEU A 57 22.16 29.37 -18.59
CA LEU A 57 21.37 28.18 -18.90
C LEU A 57 20.12 28.51 -19.73
N HIS A 58 19.51 29.67 -19.49
CA HIS A 58 18.26 30.15 -20.08
C HIS A 58 18.41 31.58 -20.64
N PRO A 59 18.86 31.74 -21.90
CA PRO A 59 19.14 33.06 -22.48
C PRO A 59 17.91 33.97 -22.63
N GLN A 60 16.70 33.39 -22.67
CA GLN A 60 15.42 34.10 -22.83
C GLN A 60 14.66 34.29 -21.50
N ALA A 61 15.30 34.02 -20.36
CA ALA A 61 14.64 34.09 -19.06
C ALA A 61 14.12 35.49 -18.71
N ASP A 62 12.90 35.54 -18.18
CA ASP A 62 12.29 36.78 -17.69
C ASP A 62 12.81 37.14 -16.28
N LEU A 63 13.87 37.95 -16.25
CA LEU A 63 14.44 38.44 -15.00
C LEU A 63 13.55 39.45 -14.27
N THR A 64 12.55 40.04 -14.95
CA THR A 64 11.67 41.01 -14.30
C THR A 64 10.70 40.31 -13.34
N LEU A 65 10.21 39.13 -13.72
CA LEU A 65 9.39 38.28 -12.86
C LEU A 65 10.17 37.80 -11.64
N LEU A 66 11.43 37.39 -11.83
CA LEU A 66 12.33 36.96 -10.76
C LEU A 66 12.62 38.10 -9.76
N GLN A 67 12.89 39.31 -10.26
CA GLN A 67 13.09 40.50 -9.43
C GLN A 67 11.83 40.82 -8.61
N ARG A 68 10.65 40.80 -9.23
CA ARG A 68 9.37 41.01 -8.52
C ARG A 68 9.14 39.99 -7.42
N ALA A 69 9.45 38.71 -7.68
CA ALA A 69 9.31 37.65 -6.69
C ALA A 69 10.22 37.88 -5.48
N TYR A 70 11.47 38.27 -5.72
CA TYR A 70 12.41 38.62 -4.65
C TYR A 70 11.95 39.82 -3.83
N ASP A 71 11.45 40.88 -4.48
CA ASP A 71 10.99 42.09 -3.79
C ASP A 71 9.80 41.77 -2.86
N VAL A 72 8.86 40.94 -3.32
CA VAL A 72 7.74 40.46 -2.50
C VAL A 72 8.24 39.60 -1.35
N ALA A 73 9.14 38.65 -1.60
CA ALA A 73 9.71 37.81 -0.54
C ALA A 73 10.47 38.64 0.51
N GLU A 74 11.28 39.60 0.09
CA GLU A 74 12.02 40.50 0.98
C GLU A 74 11.09 41.36 1.82
N GLU A 75 10.02 41.92 1.22
CA GLU A 75 9.04 42.71 1.93
C GLU A 75 8.30 41.88 2.99
N LYS A 76 7.84 40.68 2.61
CA LYS A 76 7.07 39.80 3.50
C LYS A 76 7.90 39.23 4.64
N HIS A 77 9.17 38.94 4.40
CA HIS A 77 10.08 38.43 5.43
C HIS A 77 10.92 39.51 6.13
N ARG A 78 10.63 40.80 5.92
CA ARG A 78 11.44 41.93 6.46
C ARG A 78 11.60 41.92 7.99
N SER A 79 10.56 41.50 8.71
CA SER A 79 10.56 41.42 10.18
C SER A 79 11.06 40.08 10.71
N GLN A 80 11.26 39.07 9.85
CA GLN A 80 11.62 37.72 10.24
C GLN A 80 13.15 37.53 10.20
N LYS A 81 13.68 36.91 11.25
CA LYS A 81 15.10 36.54 11.34
C LYS A 81 15.27 35.03 11.44
N ARG A 82 16.33 34.50 10.84
CA ARG A 82 16.77 33.11 11.03
C ARG A 82 17.27 32.91 12.46
N LYS A 83 17.36 31.64 12.89
CA LYS A 83 17.98 31.27 14.18
C LYS A 83 19.47 31.62 14.28
N SER A 84 20.14 31.83 13.14
CA SER A 84 21.51 32.35 13.06
C SER A 84 21.61 33.85 13.36
N GLY A 85 20.49 34.58 13.33
CA GLY A 85 20.45 36.05 13.40
C GLY A 85 20.40 36.74 12.03
N ASP A 86 20.64 36.00 10.94
CA ASP A 86 20.62 36.54 9.57
C ASP A 86 19.19 36.88 9.10
N PRO A 87 19.03 37.82 8.13
CA PRO A 87 17.76 38.07 7.47
C PRO A 87 17.17 36.81 6.85
N TYR A 88 15.86 36.56 7.02
CA TYR A 88 15.23 35.33 6.53
C TYR A 88 15.32 35.16 5.00
N ILE A 89 15.34 36.27 4.24
CA ILE A 89 15.44 36.31 2.78
C ILE A 89 16.68 35.59 2.21
N THR A 90 17.74 35.43 3.02
CA THR A 90 18.94 34.68 2.63
C THR A 90 18.64 33.23 2.26
N HIS A 91 17.61 32.63 2.88
CA HIS A 91 17.24 31.25 2.59
C HIS A 91 16.49 31.06 1.28
N PRO A 92 15.35 31.74 1.02
CA PRO A 92 14.69 31.62 -0.27
C PRO A 92 15.62 31.96 -1.42
N LEU A 93 16.51 32.96 -1.24
CA LEU A 93 17.55 33.27 -2.22
C LEU A 93 18.51 32.09 -2.45
N ALA A 94 19.05 31.48 -1.39
CA ALA A 94 19.94 30.33 -1.52
C ALA A 94 19.25 29.12 -2.15
N VAL A 95 17.97 28.89 -1.85
CA VAL A 95 17.16 27.83 -2.49
C VAL A 95 16.98 28.11 -3.98
N ALA A 96 16.68 29.36 -4.36
CA ALA A 96 16.60 29.76 -5.75
C ALA A 96 17.93 29.62 -6.49
N THR A 97 19.07 29.89 -5.83
CA THR A 97 20.40 29.65 -6.40
C THR A 97 20.66 28.18 -6.66
N ILE A 98 20.33 27.30 -5.71
CA ILE A 98 20.43 25.85 -5.93
C ILE A 98 19.56 25.43 -7.11
N LEU A 99 18.31 25.92 -7.20
CA LEU A 99 17.41 25.63 -8.33
C LEU A 99 17.96 26.15 -9.67
N ALA A 100 18.61 27.32 -9.68
CA ALA A 100 19.26 27.86 -10.87
C ALA A 100 20.47 27.03 -11.30
N GLU A 101 21.29 26.55 -10.35
CA GLU A 101 22.43 25.65 -10.62
C GLU A 101 21.97 24.31 -11.22
N LEU A 102 20.80 23.82 -10.82
CA LEU A 102 20.16 22.64 -11.41
C LEU A 102 19.60 22.91 -12.82
N GLY A 103 19.51 24.17 -13.24
CA GLY A 103 18.99 24.60 -14.54
C GLY A 103 17.47 24.64 -14.65
N MET A 104 16.77 24.84 -13.53
CA MET A 104 15.31 24.92 -13.49
C MET A 104 14.77 26.16 -14.21
N ASP A 105 13.50 26.11 -14.59
CA ASP A 105 12.77 27.19 -15.26
C ASP A 105 12.50 28.38 -14.32
N THR A 106 12.28 29.56 -14.93
CA THR A 106 12.03 30.81 -14.19
C THR A 106 10.85 30.69 -13.22
N THR A 107 9.79 29.95 -13.59
CA THR A 107 8.62 29.70 -12.74
C THR A 107 8.99 28.92 -11.47
N THR A 108 9.84 27.90 -11.58
CA THR A 108 10.34 27.15 -10.42
C THR A 108 11.24 27.99 -9.53
N LEU A 109 12.09 28.85 -10.10
CA LEU A 109 12.92 29.78 -9.32
C LEU A 109 12.05 30.78 -8.54
N VAL A 110 11.01 31.31 -9.17
CA VAL A 110 10.02 32.20 -8.53
C VAL A 110 9.28 31.48 -7.41
N ALA A 111 8.83 30.24 -7.64
CA ALA A 111 8.22 29.42 -6.60
C ALA A 111 9.20 29.13 -5.45
N GLY A 112 10.47 28.88 -5.74
CA GLY A 112 11.53 28.70 -4.74
C GLY A 112 11.81 29.96 -3.90
N LEU A 113 11.71 31.16 -4.47
CA LEU A 113 11.81 32.41 -3.71
C LEU A 113 10.59 32.65 -2.80
N LEU A 114 9.42 32.14 -3.19
CA LEU A 114 8.14 32.39 -2.52
C LEU A 114 7.65 31.22 -1.65
N HIS A 115 8.37 30.09 -1.61
CA HIS A 115 7.87 28.85 -1.01
C HIS A 115 7.45 29.00 0.47
N ASP A 116 8.19 29.76 1.27
CA ASP A 116 7.90 29.99 2.69
C ASP A 116 6.99 31.20 2.95
N THR A 117 6.65 31.99 1.92
CA THR A 117 5.87 33.23 2.12
C THR A 117 4.44 32.94 2.59
N VAL A 118 3.84 31.87 2.10
CA VAL A 118 2.46 31.48 2.44
C VAL A 118 2.37 30.79 3.81
N GLU A 119 3.48 30.27 4.32
CA GLU A 119 3.50 29.61 5.64
C GLU A 119 3.75 30.59 6.77
N ASP A 120 4.75 31.45 6.57
CA ASP A 120 5.32 32.28 7.62
C ASP A 120 4.77 33.70 7.64
N THR A 121 3.97 34.09 6.64
CA THR A 121 3.45 35.46 6.51
C THR A 121 1.96 35.47 6.15
N ASP A 122 1.31 36.64 6.25
CA ASP A 122 -0.12 36.83 5.96
C ASP A 122 -0.46 36.77 4.45
N TYR A 123 0.43 36.22 3.62
CA TYR A 123 0.27 36.18 2.18
C TYR A 123 -0.55 34.95 1.74
N SER A 124 -1.70 35.19 1.09
CA SER A 124 -2.60 34.11 0.69
C SER A 124 -2.25 33.49 -0.67
N LEU A 125 -2.61 32.22 -0.86
CA LEU A 125 -2.46 31.51 -2.13
C LEU A 125 -3.23 32.18 -3.28
N GLU A 126 -4.40 32.75 -3.01
CA GLU A 126 -5.21 33.47 -4.01
C GLU A 126 -4.50 34.72 -4.53
N ARG A 127 -3.82 35.44 -3.63
CA ARG A 127 -3.03 36.63 -3.99
C ARG A 127 -1.76 36.24 -4.74
N LEU A 128 -1.10 35.16 -4.33
CA LEU A 128 0.04 34.59 -5.06
C LEU A 128 -0.34 34.22 -6.50
N GLY A 129 -1.50 33.58 -6.70
CA GLY A 129 -2.02 33.23 -8.02
C GLY A 129 -2.33 34.46 -8.88
N SER A 130 -2.88 35.51 -8.27
CA SER A 130 -3.16 36.78 -8.96
C SER A 130 -1.88 37.51 -9.39
N ASP A 131 -0.83 37.49 -8.56
CA ASP A 131 0.38 38.28 -8.78
C ASP A 131 1.41 37.60 -9.70
N PHE A 132 1.47 36.26 -9.67
CA PHE A 132 2.49 35.45 -10.37
C PHE A 132 1.93 34.29 -11.22
N GLY A 133 0.61 34.06 -11.20
CA GLY A 133 -0.08 33.03 -11.98
C GLY A 133 -0.37 31.75 -11.20
N ASP A 134 -1.34 30.98 -11.71
CA ASP A 134 -1.82 29.75 -11.08
C ASP A 134 -0.75 28.66 -10.96
N GLU A 135 0.21 28.63 -11.88
CA GLU A 135 1.30 27.65 -11.88
C GLU A 135 2.25 27.82 -10.69
N VAL A 136 2.65 29.06 -10.39
CA VAL A 136 3.47 29.38 -9.20
C VAL A 136 2.69 29.08 -7.93
N ALA A 137 1.40 29.45 -7.90
CA ALA A 137 0.54 29.16 -6.75
C ALA A 137 0.41 27.65 -6.49
N HIS A 138 0.27 26.84 -7.54
CA HIS A 138 0.23 25.38 -7.42
C HIS A 138 1.54 24.80 -6.85
N LEU A 139 2.69 25.29 -7.33
CA LEU A 139 4.00 24.83 -6.84
C LEU A 139 4.20 25.17 -5.36
N VAL A 140 3.90 26.42 -4.95
CA VAL A 140 4.03 26.86 -3.56
C VAL A 140 3.03 26.15 -2.65
N ASP A 141 1.77 25.99 -3.06
CA ASP A 141 0.78 25.19 -2.33
C ASP A 141 1.25 23.73 -2.14
N GLY A 142 1.86 23.17 -3.18
CA GLY A 142 2.45 21.83 -3.15
C GLY A 142 3.55 21.70 -2.10
N VAL A 143 4.42 22.71 -1.95
CA VAL A 143 5.54 22.72 -0.98
C VAL A 143 5.07 23.00 0.44
N THR A 144 4.16 23.96 0.63
CA THR A 144 3.64 24.34 1.96
C THR A 144 2.82 23.24 2.63
N LYS A 145 2.03 22.48 1.85
CA LYS A 145 1.31 21.31 2.37
C LYS A 145 2.23 20.23 2.97
N LEU A 146 3.53 20.29 2.72
CA LEU A 146 4.54 19.35 3.23
C LEU A 146 5.02 19.70 4.63
N ASP A 147 4.95 20.96 5.04
CA ASP A 147 5.53 21.41 6.31
C ASP A 147 4.51 21.49 7.45
N LYS A 148 3.20 21.58 7.15
CA LYS A 148 2.12 21.82 8.13
C LYS A 148 1.56 20.62 8.91
N VAL A 149 2.17 19.44 8.89
CA VAL A 149 1.61 18.26 9.58
C VAL A 149 2.37 17.93 10.89
N LYS A 150 1.63 18.00 12.02
CA LYS A 150 2.13 17.92 13.41
C LYS A 150 2.46 16.48 13.87
N LEU A 151 3.32 16.40 14.89
CA LEU A 151 3.97 15.21 15.48
C LEU A 151 3.12 13.95 15.70
N GLY A 152 3.71 12.82 15.31
CA GLY A 152 3.31 11.43 15.58
C GLY A 152 3.89 10.50 14.50
N ALA A 153 4.17 9.22 14.78
CA ALA A 153 4.67 8.28 13.76
C ALA A 153 3.68 8.11 12.59
N ALA A 154 2.38 8.17 12.88
CA ALA A 154 1.32 8.20 11.87
C ALA A 154 1.25 9.53 11.09
N ALA A 155 1.75 10.62 11.66
CA ALA A 155 1.74 11.93 11.01
C ALA A 155 2.90 12.10 10.02
N GLU A 156 4.07 11.52 10.30
CA GLU A 156 5.17 11.45 9.32
C GLU A 156 4.73 10.74 8.04
N ALA A 157 3.93 9.68 8.18
CA ALA A 157 3.32 8.95 7.07
C ALA A 157 2.38 9.81 6.22
N GLU A 158 1.53 10.59 6.89
CA GLU A 158 0.57 11.46 6.22
C GLU A 158 1.27 12.65 5.53
N THR A 159 2.36 13.17 6.10
CA THR A 159 3.21 14.18 5.45
C THR A 159 3.84 13.65 4.17
N ILE A 160 4.45 12.47 4.24
CA ILE A 160 5.10 11.83 3.09
C ILE A 160 4.06 11.45 2.02
N ARG A 161 2.87 11.02 2.43
CA ARG A 161 1.75 10.77 1.53
C ARG A 161 1.33 12.04 0.78
N LYS A 162 1.12 13.16 1.49
CA LYS A 162 0.79 14.46 0.88
C LYS A 162 1.89 14.95 -0.04
N MET A 163 3.15 14.72 0.34
CA MET A 163 4.31 14.96 -0.50
C MET A 163 4.21 14.24 -1.83
N ILE A 164 4.01 12.92 -1.81
CA ILE A 164 3.90 12.11 -3.02
C ILE A 164 2.72 12.55 -3.89
N ILE A 165 1.57 12.92 -3.30
CA ILE A 165 0.40 13.43 -4.06
C ILE A 165 0.74 14.74 -4.78
N ALA A 166 1.41 15.67 -4.11
CA ALA A 166 1.82 16.93 -4.71
C ALA A 166 2.85 16.70 -5.83
N MET A 167 3.82 15.82 -5.60
CA MET A 167 4.86 15.44 -6.56
C MET A 167 4.32 14.75 -7.82
N ALA A 168 3.29 13.91 -7.64
CA ALA A 168 2.75 13.15 -8.76
C ALA A 168 1.91 14.01 -9.71
N ARG A 169 1.47 15.18 -9.25
CA ARG A 169 0.90 16.23 -10.12
C ARG A 169 2.00 17.01 -10.80
N ASP A 170 3.01 17.43 -10.05
CA ASP A 170 4.15 18.17 -10.59
C ASP A 170 5.47 17.81 -9.87
N PRO A 171 6.44 17.18 -10.56
CA PRO A 171 7.72 16.81 -9.95
C PRO A 171 8.58 18.01 -9.53
N ARG A 172 8.33 19.22 -10.06
CA ARG A 172 9.06 20.44 -9.69
C ARG A 172 8.88 20.78 -8.20
N VAL A 173 7.73 20.40 -7.61
CA VAL A 173 7.47 20.52 -6.17
C VAL A 173 8.53 19.77 -5.34
N LEU A 174 8.91 18.55 -5.75
CA LEU A 174 9.96 17.80 -5.05
C LEU A 174 11.32 18.48 -5.19
N VAL A 175 11.64 18.98 -6.39
CA VAL A 175 12.94 19.63 -6.65
C VAL A 175 13.10 20.87 -5.76
N ILE A 176 12.04 21.67 -5.59
CA ILE A 176 12.01 22.79 -4.65
C ILE A 176 12.21 22.28 -3.21
N LYS A 177 11.49 21.22 -2.80
CA LYS A 177 11.61 20.70 -1.43
C LYS A 177 12.98 20.09 -1.12
N LEU A 178 13.60 19.40 -2.08
CA LEU A 178 14.95 18.87 -1.94
C LEU A 178 15.98 19.99 -1.83
N SER A 179 15.80 21.07 -2.59
CA SER A 179 16.67 22.26 -2.53
C SER A 179 16.53 23.01 -1.21
N ASP A 180 15.29 23.19 -0.72
CA ASP A 180 14.99 23.67 0.63
C ASP A 180 15.69 22.81 1.69
N ARG A 181 15.48 21.48 1.65
CA ARG A 181 16.11 20.57 2.60
C ARG A 181 17.63 20.64 2.54
N LEU A 182 18.22 20.70 1.36
CA LEU A 182 19.67 20.77 1.19
C LEU A 182 20.24 22.02 1.87
N HIS A 183 19.64 23.19 1.61
CA HIS A 183 20.05 24.42 2.28
C HIS A 183 19.86 24.35 3.81
N ASN A 184 18.76 23.76 4.26
CA ASN A 184 18.52 23.53 5.68
C ASN A 184 19.59 22.62 6.29
N MET A 185 19.99 21.54 5.61
CA MET A 185 21.04 20.62 6.04
C MET A 185 22.43 21.30 6.09
N ARG A 186 22.72 22.21 5.16
CA ARG A 186 23.95 23.04 5.16
C ARG A 186 24.02 24.00 6.36
N THR A 187 22.89 24.40 6.94
CA THR A 187 22.78 25.42 8.00
C THR A 187 22.38 24.88 9.38
N MET A 188 22.49 23.56 9.59
CA MET A 188 22.02 22.85 10.80
C MET A 188 22.70 23.25 12.11
N ARG A 189 23.88 23.89 12.06
CA ARG A 189 24.71 24.25 13.23
C ARG A 189 24.00 25.07 14.31
N PHE A 190 22.92 25.78 13.96
CA PHE A 190 22.18 26.66 14.88
C PHE A 190 20.96 25.98 15.54
N LEU A 191 20.70 24.70 15.24
CA LEU A 191 19.57 23.97 15.81
C LEU A 191 19.99 23.15 17.04
N PRO A 192 19.07 22.84 17.98
CA PRO A 192 19.32 21.88 19.05
C PRO A 192 19.66 20.48 18.49
N PRO A 193 20.54 19.70 19.15
CA PRO A 193 21.02 18.43 18.65
C PRO A 193 19.90 17.41 18.37
N GLU A 194 18.84 17.39 19.18
CA GLU A 194 17.67 16.53 18.93
C GLU A 194 16.97 16.85 17.61
N LYS A 195 16.78 18.14 17.32
CA LYS A 195 16.17 18.57 16.05
C LYS A 195 17.10 18.31 14.88
N GLN A 196 18.42 18.41 15.09
CA GLN A 196 19.41 18.06 14.08
C GLN A 196 19.33 16.57 13.72
N ALA A 197 19.39 15.69 14.71
CA ALA A 197 19.32 14.25 14.52
C ALA A 197 18.00 13.81 13.85
N ARG A 198 16.86 14.40 14.24
CA ARG A 198 15.56 14.09 13.62
C ARG A 198 15.53 14.46 12.13
N LYS A 199 15.92 15.69 11.78
CA LYS A 199 15.95 16.14 10.38
C LYS A 199 16.98 15.37 9.55
N ALA A 200 18.13 15.01 10.13
CA ALA A 200 19.14 14.20 9.46
C ALA A 200 18.65 12.77 9.18
N ARG A 201 17.91 12.16 10.13
CA ARG A 201 17.30 10.84 9.95
C ARG A 201 16.24 10.86 8.85
N GLU A 202 15.32 11.82 8.89
CA GLU A 202 14.33 12.05 7.83
C GLU A 202 15.00 12.21 6.45
N THR A 203 16.08 12.99 6.40
CA THR A 203 16.84 13.23 5.17
C THR A 203 17.44 11.93 4.64
N LEU A 204 18.06 11.13 5.50
CA LEU A 204 18.74 9.90 5.09
C LEU A 204 17.76 8.77 4.72
N GLU A 205 16.65 8.64 5.44
CA GLU A 205 15.69 7.55 5.26
C GLU A 205 14.70 7.82 4.11
N VAL A 206 14.38 9.08 3.81
CA VAL A 206 13.32 9.45 2.87
C VAL A 206 13.86 10.30 1.72
N LEU A 207 14.43 11.48 2.02
CA LEU A 207 14.73 12.47 0.98
C LEU A 207 15.92 12.10 0.09
N ALA A 208 16.97 11.49 0.64
CA ALA A 208 18.11 11.01 -0.14
C ALA A 208 17.73 9.86 -1.10
N PRO A 209 16.98 8.82 -0.68
CA PRO A 209 16.43 7.82 -1.60
C PRO A 209 15.51 8.42 -2.67
N LEU A 210 14.68 9.42 -2.35
CA LEU A 210 13.85 10.11 -3.33
C LEU A 210 14.68 10.87 -4.36
N ALA A 211 15.70 11.63 -3.91
CA ALA A 211 16.63 12.32 -4.80
C ALA A 211 17.36 11.32 -5.73
N HIS A 212 17.72 10.13 -5.21
CA HIS A 212 18.31 9.06 -6.01
C HIS A 212 17.39 8.57 -7.12
N ARG A 213 16.10 8.39 -6.84
CA ARG A 213 15.11 7.92 -7.82
C ARG A 213 14.80 8.96 -8.89
N LEU A 214 14.84 10.24 -8.54
CA LEU A 214 14.75 11.32 -9.53
C LEU A 214 16.01 11.48 -10.40
N GLY A 215 17.07 10.71 -10.14
CA GLY A 215 18.37 10.84 -10.81
C GLY A 215 19.19 12.06 -10.35
N MET A 216 18.80 12.71 -9.24
CA MET A 216 19.48 13.90 -8.70
C MET A 216 20.65 13.48 -7.79
N ALA A 217 21.71 12.97 -8.42
CA ALA A 217 22.82 12.35 -7.70
C ALA A 217 23.62 13.36 -6.86
N THR A 218 23.83 14.58 -7.36
CA THR A 218 24.59 15.61 -6.63
C THR A 218 23.92 15.97 -5.31
N ILE A 219 22.60 16.23 -5.33
CA ILE A 219 21.83 16.53 -4.11
C ILE A 219 21.82 15.32 -3.17
N LYS A 220 21.59 14.11 -3.70
CA LYS A 220 21.59 12.88 -2.91
C LYS A 220 22.86 12.76 -2.08
N TRP A 221 24.03 12.80 -2.73
CA TRP A 221 25.29 12.57 -2.05
C TRP A 221 25.60 13.62 -1.00
N GLU A 222 25.26 14.88 -1.28
CA GLU A 222 25.46 15.96 -0.32
C GLU A 222 24.52 15.82 0.89
N LEU A 223 23.24 15.49 0.67
CA LEU A 223 22.30 15.17 1.74
C LEU A 223 22.77 13.99 2.60
N GLU A 224 23.28 12.92 1.97
CA GLU A 224 23.82 11.74 2.64
C GLU A 224 25.03 12.09 3.52
N ASP A 225 26.01 12.81 2.98
CA ASP A 225 27.22 13.20 3.72
C ASP A 225 26.89 14.14 4.90
N LEU A 226 26.02 15.14 4.69
CA LEU A 226 25.57 16.05 5.75
C LEU A 226 24.77 15.32 6.84
N ALA A 227 23.86 14.42 6.46
CA ALA A 227 23.10 13.63 7.42
C ALA A 227 24.02 12.67 8.19
N PHE A 228 24.99 12.06 7.52
CA PHE A 228 25.95 11.15 8.13
C PHE A 228 26.85 11.87 9.15
N ALA A 229 27.34 13.07 8.83
CA ALA A 229 28.13 13.89 9.73
C ALA A 229 27.37 14.24 11.03
N ILE A 230 26.06 14.49 10.95
CA ILE A 230 25.21 14.80 12.11
C ILE A 230 24.87 13.54 12.92
N LEU A 231 24.52 12.44 12.25
CA LEU A 231 24.06 11.22 12.92
C LEU A 231 25.19 10.40 13.55
N GLN A 232 26.37 10.37 12.92
CA GLN A 232 27.51 9.55 13.34
C GLN A 232 28.83 10.34 13.23
N PRO A 233 29.02 11.42 14.00
CA PRO A 233 30.16 12.35 13.84
C PRO A 233 31.52 11.66 14.02
N LYS A 234 31.65 10.75 15.00
CA LYS A 234 32.91 10.03 15.26
C LYS A 234 33.38 9.21 14.04
N LYS A 235 32.45 8.51 13.39
CA LYS A 235 32.76 7.70 12.20
C LYS A 235 33.02 8.56 10.98
N TYR A 236 32.28 9.67 10.85
CA TYR A 236 32.54 10.65 9.80
C TYR A 236 33.97 11.19 9.91
N ASP A 237 34.37 11.66 11.10
CA ASP A 237 35.72 12.18 11.35
C ASP A 237 36.82 11.12 11.11
N GLU A 238 36.56 9.88 11.50
CA GLU A 238 37.46 8.74 11.23
C GLU A 238 37.67 8.56 9.72
N ILE A 239 36.59 8.49 8.93
CA ILE A 239 36.67 8.33 7.48
C ILE A 239 37.35 9.54 6.82
N VAL A 240 37.04 10.76 7.26
CA VAL A 240 37.69 11.97 6.76
C VAL A 240 39.20 11.93 6.99
N ARG A 241 39.64 11.52 8.19
CA ARG A 241 41.08 11.34 8.50
C ARG A 241 41.73 10.25 7.66
N LEU A 242 41.07 9.10 7.51
CA LEU A 242 41.57 7.98 6.70
C LEU A 242 41.73 8.38 5.22
N VAL A 243 40.78 9.14 4.67
CA VAL A 243 40.85 9.68 3.30
C VAL A 243 41.94 10.74 3.19
N ALA A 244 42.08 11.65 4.16
CA ALA A 244 43.08 12.71 4.15
C ALA A 244 44.51 12.15 4.18
N ASN A 245 44.77 11.13 5.01
CA ASN A 245 46.09 10.49 5.11
C ASN A 245 46.55 9.85 3.79
N ARG A 246 45.61 9.40 2.94
CA ARG A 246 45.90 8.79 1.63
C ARG A 246 45.76 9.73 0.44
N ALA A 247 45.31 10.97 0.66
CA ALA A 247 45.08 11.92 -0.43
C ALA A 247 46.34 12.17 -1.29
N PRO A 248 47.56 12.36 -0.73
CA PRO A 248 48.74 12.68 -1.56
C PRO A 248 49.13 11.56 -2.54
N SER A 249 49.14 10.31 -2.06
CA SER A 249 49.47 9.15 -2.91
C SER A 249 48.36 8.87 -3.93
N ARG A 250 47.10 9.02 -3.52
CA ARG A 250 45.94 8.88 -4.41
C ARG A 250 45.95 9.92 -5.53
N ASP A 251 46.21 11.18 -5.21
CA ASP A 251 46.16 12.26 -6.18
C ASP A 251 47.31 12.17 -7.18
N THR A 252 48.49 11.69 -6.74
CA THR A 252 49.61 11.37 -7.64
C THR A 252 49.24 10.23 -8.60
N TYR A 253 48.71 9.13 -8.07
CA TYR A 253 48.26 7.99 -8.90
C TYR A 253 47.16 8.38 -9.89
N LEU A 254 46.18 9.18 -9.44
CA LEU A 254 45.09 9.67 -10.27
C LEU A 254 45.61 10.54 -11.42
N ARG A 255 46.59 11.43 -11.17
CA ARG A 255 47.21 12.24 -12.22
C ARG A 255 47.89 11.36 -13.27
N THR A 256 48.70 10.38 -12.86
CA THR A 256 49.34 9.44 -13.79
C THR A 256 48.32 8.72 -14.67
N VAL A 257 47.25 8.21 -14.06
CA VAL A 257 46.17 7.52 -14.78
C VAL A 257 45.42 8.45 -15.74
N ILE A 258 45.15 9.70 -15.34
CA ILE A 258 44.48 10.71 -16.18
C ILE A 258 45.37 11.08 -17.37
N ASP A 259 46.67 11.31 -17.15
CA ASP A 259 47.62 11.71 -18.19
C ASP A 259 47.82 10.58 -19.22
N GLU A 260 47.95 9.34 -18.75
CA GLU A 260 48.08 8.16 -19.62
C GLU A 260 46.81 7.92 -20.44
N LEU A 261 45.63 8.00 -19.82
CA LEU A 261 44.36 7.89 -20.54
C LEU A 261 44.16 9.00 -21.57
N SER A 262 44.44 10.25 -21.18
CA SER A 262 44.25 11.40 -22.06
C SER A 262 45.14 11.29 -23.29
N THR A 263 46.42 10.94 -23.11
CA THR A 263 47.37 10.73 -24.22
C THR A 263 46.88 9.70 -25.23
N GLN A 264 46.29 8.60 -24.74
CA GLN A 264 45.83 7.50 -25.60
C GLN A 264 44.49 7.81 -26.29
N LEU A 265 43.60 8.52 -25.61
CA LEU A 265 42.35 9.02 -26.21
C LEU A 265 42.65 10.05 -27.31
N ASP A 266 43.64 10.91 -27.09
CA ASP A 266 44.11 11.87 -28.09
C ASP A 266 44.78 11.16 -29.29
N ALA A 267 45.59 10.13 -29.04
CA ALA A 267 46.19 9.30 -30.09
C ALA A 267 45.12 8.58 -30.94
N ALA A 268 44.02 8.16 -30.30
CA ALA A 268 42.85 7.59 -30.96
C ALA A 268 41.94 8.64 -31.65
N ARG A 269 42.29 9.93 -31.57
CA ARG A 269 41.52 11.08 -32.09
C ARG A 269 40.11 11.20 -31.51
N LEU A 270 39.95 10.83 -30.23
CA LEU A 270 38.69 10.96 -29.51
C LEU A 270 38.70 12.24 -28.66
N ALA A 271 37.78 13.15 -28.92
CA ALA A 271 37.60 14.36 -28.10
C ALA A 271 36.94 13.98 -26.76
N ALA A 272 37.76 13.62 -25.77
CA ALA A 272 37.29 13.17 -24.46
C ALA A 272 37.88 14.03 -23.33
N LYS A 273 37.05 14.35 -22.32
CA LYS A 273 37.50 14.98 -21.08
C LYS A 273 37.60 13.92 -19.99
N VAL A 274 38.80 13.73 -19.44
CA VAL A 274 39.06 12.77 -18.36
C VAL A 274 39.13 13.54 -17.03
N GLU A 275 38.31 13.13 -16.06
CA GLU A 275 38.23 13.75 -14.74
C GLU A 275 38.33 12.69 -13.63
N GLY A 276 39.00 13.03 -12.54
CA GLY A 276 38.96 12.23 -11.33
C GLY A 276 37.61 12.35 -10.63
N ARG A 277 37.05 11.21 -10.18
CA ARG A 277 35.80 11.19 -9.44
C ARG A 277 36.07 10.98 -7.94
N PRO A 278 35.88 12.01 -7.09
CA PRO A 278 35.94 11.81 -5.65
C PRO A 278 34.78 10.90 -5.20
N LYS A 279 35.04 10.06 -4.20
CA LYS A 279 34.01 9.23 -3.55
C LYS A 279 33.50 9.94 -2.30
N HIS A 280 32.19 9.96 -2.13
CA HIS A 280 31.49 10.53 -0.98
C HIS A 280 31.71 9.69 0.28
N TYR A 281 31.75 10.34 1.44
CA TYR A 281 32.13 9.71 2.71
C TYR A 281 31.11 8.66 3.15
N TYR A 282 29.82 8.95 3.01
CA TYR A 282 28.76 8.02 3.34
C TYR A 282 28.80 6.75 2.46
N SER A 283 29.14 6.90 1.17
CA SER A 283 29.32 5.75 0.27
C SER A 283 30.50 4.86 0.69
N ILE A 284 31.59 5.47 1.19
CA ILE A 284 32.75 4.73 1.74
C ILE A 284 32.31 3.97 2.99
N HIS A 285 31.63 4.63 3.92
CA HIS A 285 31.09 4.02 5.14
C HIS A 285 30.17 2.81 4.83
N GLN A 286 29.25 2.96 3.87
CA GLN A 286 28.33 1.89 3.49
C GLN A 286 29.09 0.70 2.87
N LYS A 287 30.12 0.95 2.06
CA LYS A 287 30.97 -0.11 1.50
C LYS A 287 31.77 -0.85 2.58
N MET A 288 32.27 -0.14 3.60
CA MET A 288 32.97 -0.74 4.74
C MET A 288 32.06 -1.69 5.52
N ILE A 289 30.83 -1.25 5.85
CA ILE A 289 29.86 -2.08 6.59
C ILE A 289 29.49 -3.34 5.82
N VAL A 290 29.13 -3.20 4.53
CA VAL A 290 28.62 -4.33 3.73
C VAL A 290 29.70 -5.38 3.44
N ARG A 291 30.96 -4.97 3.28
CA ARG A 291 32.06 -5.88 2.96
C ARG A 291 32.78 -6.43 4.20
N GLY A 292 32.59 -5.83 5.37
CA GLY A 292 33.27 -6.22 6.61
C GLY A 292 34.80 -6.21 6.48
N ARG A 293 35.35 -5.35 5.61
CA ARG A 293 36.79 -5.25 5.32
C ARG A 293 37.40 -4.01 5.95
N ASP A 294 38.68 -4.12 6.31
CA ASP A 294 39.50 -3.01 6.74
C ASP A 294 39.67 -1.98 5.60
N PHE A 295 39.84 -0.70 5.97
CA PHE A 295 39.98 0.41 5.03
C PHE A 295 41.17 0.23 4.05
N ASP A 296 42.17 -0.57 4.45
CA ASP A 296 43.39 -0.87 3.69
C ASP A 296 43.11 -1.71 2.44
N ASP A 297 42.09 -2.57 2.47
CA ASP A 297 41.68 -3.40 1.34
C ASP A 297 40.78 -2.65 0.33
N ILE A 298 40.41 -1.40 0.62
CA ILE A 298 39.57 -0.58 -0.26
C ILE A 298 40.47 0.13 -1.27
N HIS A 299 41.03 -0.63 -2.21
CA HIS A 299 41.63 -0.07 -3.44
C HIS A 299 40.60 0.63 -4.34
N ASP A 300 39.31 0.42 -4.04
CA ASP A 300 38.11 1.00 -4.65
C ASP A 300 37.87 2.48 -4.21
N LEU A 301 38.93 3.26 -3.97
CA LEU A 301 38.84 4.69 -3.65
C LEU A 301 39.09 5.58 -4.88
N VAL A 302 39.71 5.04 -5.93
CA VAL A 302 40.07 5.77 -7.14
C VAL A 302 39.07 5.45 -8.25
N GLY A 303 38.42 6.48 -8.77
CA GLY A 303 37.53 6.37 -9.92
C GLY A 303 37.84 7.47 -10.94
N VAL A 304 37.75 7.12 -12.22
CA VAL A 304 37.95 8.05 -13.33
C VAL A 304 36.66 8.14 -14.14
N ARG A 305 36.35 9.34 -14.60
CA ARG A 305 35.21 9.65 -15.44
C ARG A 305 35.70 10.17 -16.79
N ILE A 306 35.20 9.59 -17.86
CA ILE A 306 35.48 10.01 -19.24
C ILE A 306 34.19 10.59 -19.82
N LEU A 307 34.25 11.84 -20.25
CA LEU A 307 33.15 12.57 -20.86
C LEU A 307 33.41 12.77 -22.35
N VAL A 308 32.52 12.26 -23.19
CA VAL A 308 32.59 12.38 -24.66
C VAL A 308 31.36 13.12 -25.20
N ASP A 309 31.34 13.43 -26.49
CA ASP A 309 30.21 14.10 -27.13
C ASP A 309 29.14 13.10 -27.63
N GLU A 310 29.54 12.02 -28.31
CA GLU A 310 28.62 11.04 -28.89
C GLU A 310 28.65 9.66 -28.21
N ILE A 311 27.56 8.88 -28.37
CA ILE A 311 27.45 7.52 -27.82
C ILE A 311 28.47 6.56 -28.45
N ARG A 312 28.73 6.69 -29.77
CA ARG A 312 29.77 5.89 -30.45
C ARG A 312 31.12 6.05 -29.77
N ASP A 313 31.44 7.27 -29.38
CA ASP A 313 32.72 7.61 -28.78
C ASP A 313 32.83 7.05 -27.35
N CYS A 314 31.69 6.79 -26.66
CA CYS A 314 31.70 6.08 -25.37
C CYS A 314 32.25 4.65 -25.53
N TYR A 315 31.81 3.93 -26.57
CA TYR A 315 32.27 2.57 -26.84
C TYR A 315 33.70 2.55 -27.39
N ALA A 316 34.07 3.55 -28.20
CA ALA A 316 35.45 3.70 -28.67
C ALA A 316 36.42 3.96 -27.49
N ALA A 317 36.06 4.87 -26.58
CA ALA A 317 36.83 5.15 -25.37
C ALA A 317 36.94 3.91 -24.46
N MET A 318 35.90 3.08 -24.39
CA MET A 318 35.98 1.79 -23.68
C MET A 318 37.01 0.85 -24.30
N GLY A 319 37.04 0.75 -25.63
CA GLY A 319 38.04 -0.04 -26.35
C GLY A 319 39.46 0.41 -26.03
N VAL A 320 39.72 1.72 -25.97
CA VAL A 320 41.01 2.28 -25.56
C VAL A 320 41.36 1.89 -24.12
N VAL A 321 40.42 1.99 -23.20
CA VAL A 321 40.62 1.61 -21.79
C VAL A 321 40.96 0.12 -21.65
N HIS A 322 40.29 -0.77 -22.39
CA HIS A 322 40.55 -2.22 -22.36
C HIS A 322 41.84 -2.62 -23.09
N ALA A 323 42.32 -1.80 -24.03
CA ALA A 323 43.62 -1.98 -24.66
C ALA A 323 44.78 -1.60 -23.74
N LEU A 324 44.58 -0.56 -22.91
CA LEU A 324 45.55 -0.12 -21.91
C LEU A 324 45.64 -1.06 -20.71
N TRP A 325 44.49 -1.46 -20.18
CA TRP A 325 44.43 -2.22 -18.94
C TRP A 325 43.47 -3.39 -19.04
N GLN A 326 43.86 -4.51 -18.43
CA GLN A 326 43.08 -5.73 -18.45
C GLN A 326 41.74 -5.55 -17.69
N PRO A 327 40.58 -5.77 -18.34
CA PRO A 327 39.29 -5.68 -17.68
C PRO A 327 39.05 -6.87 -16.75
N MET A 328 38.47 -6.62 -15.59
CA MET A 328 38.08 -7.69 -14.66
C MET A 328 36.76 -8.34 -15.11
N PRO A 329 36.71 -9.68 -15.25
CA PRO A 329 35.48 -10.40 -15.61
C PRO A 329 34.32 -10.11 -14.66
N GLY A 330 33.11 -9.99 -15.21
CA GLY A 330 31.88 -9.75 -14.44
C GLY A 330 31.74 -8.35 -13.82
N ARG A 331 32.68 -7.43 -14.06
CA ARG A 331 32.64 -6.03 -13.58
C ARG A 331 32.37 -5.00 -14.67
N PHE A 332 31.92 -5.45 -15.84
CA PHE A 332 31.43 -4.59 -16.90
C PHE A 332 29.91 -4.44 -16.81
N LYS A 333 29.42 -3.21 -16.95
CA LYS A 333 27.98 -2.90 -16.99
C LYS A 333 27.71 -1.83 -18.03
N ASP A 334 26.80 -2.14 -18.95
CA ASP A 334 26.35 -1.21 -19.97
C ASP A 334 25.01 -0.60 -19.58
N TYR A 335 25.05 0.56 -18.90
CA TYR A 335 23.84 1.31 -18.58
C TYR A 335 23.39 2.24 -19.73
N ILE A 336 24.09 2.27 -20.86
CA ILE A 336 23.59 2.99 -22.04
C ILE A 336 22.52 2.14 -22.73
N ALA A 337 22.80 0.86 -22.94
CA ALA A 337 21.84 -0.10 -23.48
C ALA A 337 20.72 -0.44 -22.50
N GLN A 338 21.04 -0.51 -21.20
CA GLN A 338 20.09 -0.84 -20.13
C GLN A 338 20.09 0.27 -19.05
N PRO A 339 19.37 1.38 -19.26
CA PRO A 339 19.36 2.50 -18.34
C PRO A 339 18.85 2.08 -16.96
N ARG A 340 19.47 2.61 -15.91
CA ARG A 340 19.07 2.32 -14.53
C ARG A 340 18.04 3.33 -14.07
N PHE A 341 16.92 2.85 -13.51
CA PHE A 341 15.77 3.69 -13.09
C PHE A 341 15.24 4.60 -14.21
N GLY A 342 15.37 4.19 -15.49
CA GLY A 342 14.94 4.98 -16.65
C GLY A 342 15.84 6.16 -17.04
N VAL A 343 16.55 6.76 -16.08
CA VAL A 343 17.25 8.05 -16.28
C VAL A 343 18.77 7.94 -16.34
N TYR A 344 19.37 6.95 -15.65
CA TYR A 344 20.82 6.87 -15.52
C TYR A 344 21.47 6.07 -16.66
N GLN A 345 22.35 6.74 -17.42
CA GLN A 345 23.09 6.16 -18.54
C GLN A 345 24.60 6.37 -18.38
N SER A 346 25.37 5.27 -18.44
CA SER A 346 26.84 5.28 -18.41
C SER A 346 27.39 3.88 -18.64
N LEU A 347 28.58 3.76 -19.23
CA LEU A 347 29.35 2.51 -19.28
C LEU A 347 30.25 2.43 -18.05
N HIS A 348 30.13 1.36 -17.28
CA HIS A 348 30.96 1.11 -16.11
C HIS A 348 31.85 -0.09 -16.39
N THR A 349 33.15 0.08 -16.19
CA THR A 349 34.11 -1.01 -16.28
C THR A 349 35.11 -0.90 -15.13
N THR A 350 35.58 -2.02 -14.62
CA THR A 350 36.68 -2.05 -13.66
C THR A 350 37.86 -2.77 -14.28
N VAL A 351 38.99 -2.09 -14.35
CA VAL A 351 40.24 -2.58 -14.95
C VAL A 351 41.34 -2.68 -13.90
N ILE A 352 42.38 -3.45 -14.17
CA ILE A 352 43.58 -3.51 -13.32
C ILE A 352 44.53 -2.39 -13.79
N GLY A 353 44.63 -1.32 -12.99
CA GLY A 353 45.46 -0.17 -13.31
C GLY A 353 46.97 -0.43 -13.19
N PRO A 354 47.81 0.60 -13.44
CA PRO A 354 49.27 0.45 -13.58
C PRO A 354 49.98 -0.06 -12.31
N GLU A 355 49.42 0.18 -11.12
CA GLU A 355 49.96 -0.34 -9.85
C GLU A 355 49.36 -1.71 -9.44
N GLY A 356 48.69 -2.41 -10.35
CA GLY A 356 47.98 -3.67 -10.05
C GLY A 356 46.72 -3.50 -9.20
N LYS A 357 46.30 -2.25 -8.95
CA LYS A 357 45.11 -1.90 -8.16
C LYS A 357 43.88 -1.78 -9.07
N PRO A 358 42.69 -2.21 -8.62
CA PRO A 358 41.45 -2.03 -9.37
C PRO A 358 41.11 -0.55 -9.56
N LEU A 359 40.87 -0.15 -10.81
CA LEU A 359 40.46 1.19 -11.22
C LEU A 359 39.04 1.13 -11.78
N GLU A 360 38.11 1.88 -11.19
CA GLU A 360 36.75 2.03 -11.72
C GLU A 360 36.72 3.16 -12.76
N VAL A 361 36.33 2.84 -14.00
CA VAL A 361 36.20 3.80 -15.10
C VAL A 361 34.73 3.94 -15.47
N GLN A 362 34.26 5.18 -15.56
CA GLN A 362 32.92 5.54 -16.00
C GLN A 362 32.98 6.36 -17.26
N ILE A 363 32.28 5.90 -18.30
CA ILE A 363 32.26 6.57 -19.60
C ILE A 363 30.82 6.99 -19.89
N ARG A 364 30.61 8.24 -20.29
CA ARG A 364 29.28 8.76 -20.66
C ARG A 364 29.42 10.01 -21.50
N THR A 365 28.37 10.38 -22.21
CA THR A 365 28.35 11.66 -22.93
C THR A 365 28.20 12.85 -21.98
N ARG A 366 28.47 14.06 -22.46
CA ARG A 366 28.21 15.30 -21.71
C ARG A 366 26.72 15.48 -21.38
N GLU A 367 25.85 15.04 -22.28
CA GLU A 367 24.40 15.03 -22.06
C GLU A 367 24.02 14.02 -20.97
N MET A 368 24.46 12.75 -21.10
CA MET A 368 24.25 11.72 -20.09
C MET A 368 24.82 12.12 -18.73
N HIS A 369 25.93 12.87 -18.71
CA HIS A 369 26.48 13.41 -17.48
C HIS A 369 25.53 14.39 -16.81
N ARG A 370 24.99 15.37 -17.55
CA ARG A 370 24.01 16.33 -17.02
C ARG A 370 22.77 15.61 -16.50
N THR A 371 22.22 14.68 -17.28
CA THR A 371 21.06 13.87 -16.87
C THR A 371 21.35 13.04 -15.63
N ALA A 372 22.55 12.50 -15.47
CA ALA A 372 22.90 11.69 -14.31
C ALA A 372 23.25 12.48 -13.03
N GLU A 373 23.61 13.77 -13.14
CA GLU A 373 23.86 14.63 -11.97
C GLU A 373 22.57 15.33 -11.52
N TYR A 374 21.80 15.85 -12.49
CA TYR A 374 20.63 16.69 -12.24
C TYR A 374 19.28 15.98 -12.45
N GLY A 375 19.26 14.78 -13.02
CA GLY A 375 18.07 13.95 -13.15
C GLY A 375 16.98 14.59 -14.00
N ILE A 376 15.75 14.54 -13.51
CA ILE A 376 14.54 15.11 -14.14
C ILE A 376 14.68 16.62 -14.43
N ALA A 377 15.49 17.37 -13.65
CA ALA A 377 15.77 18.78 -13.91
C ALA A 377 16.45 19.00 -15.27
N ALA A 378 17.34 18.08 -15.68
CA ALA A 378 18.00 18.15 -16.98
C ALA A 378 17.05 17.82 -18.15
N HIS A 379 16.03 16.99 -17.94
CA HIS A 379 15.07 16.61 -18.97
C HIS A 379 14.05 17.73 -19.27
N TRP A 380 13.64 18.50 -18.24
CA TRP A 380 12.78 19.68 -18.43
C TRP A 380 13.40 20.74 -19.33
N ARG A 381 14.71 20.95 -19.22
CA ARG A 381 15.48 21.82 -20.12
C ARG A 381 15.33 21.44 -21.61
N TYR A 382 15.23 20.15 -21.92
CA TYR A 382 15.12 19.66 -23.30
C TYR A 382 13.77 20.04 -23.93
N LYS A 383 12.68 19.99 -23.15
CA LYS A 383 11.32 20.33 -23.61
C LYS A 383 11.16 21.81 -23.97
N GLU A 384 11.76 22.71 -23.19
CA GLU A 384 11.68 24.15 -23.45
C GLU A 384 12.45 24.54 -24.72
N THR A 385 13.56 23.85 -25.00
CA THR A 385 14.43 24.13 -26.15
C THR A 385 13.85 23.64 -27.49
N LYS A 386 13.03 22.57 -27.52
CA LYS A 386 12.43 22.02 -28.75
C LYS A 386 10.95 22.38 -28.98
N GLY A 387 10.31 23.10 -28.05
CA GLY A 387 8.90 23.47 -28.14
C GLY A 387 7.94 22.28 -27.91
N ARG A 388 6.69 22.59 -27.57
CA ARG A 388 5.65 21.63 -27.09
C ARG A 388 5.23 20.51 -28.07
N ASN A 389 5.90 20.33 -29.21
CA ASN A 389 5.40 19.50 -30.34
C ASN A 389 6.27 18.30 -30.76
N SER A 390 7.22 17.80 -29.96
CA SER A 390 7.96 16.57 -30.32
C SER A 390 7.67 15.38 -29.40
N GLY A 391 6.78 14.49 -29.87
CA GLY A 391 6.83 13.02 -29.71
C GLY A 391 6.81 12.41 -28.30
N GLY A 392 5.61 12.00 -27.86
CA GLY A 392 5.32 11.29 -26.59
C GLY A 392 5.84 9.85 -26.44
N GLY A 393 7.13 9.59 -26.69
CA GLY A 393 7.74 8.26 -26.50
C GLY A 393 8.41 8.01 -25.14
N VAL A 394 9.00 9.05 -24.53
CA VAL A 394 9.86 8.91 -23.33
C VAL A 394 9.16 9.40 -22.04
N GLU A 395 8.06 10.15 -22.15
CA GLU A 395 7.29 10.63 -20.98
C GLU A 395 6.61 9.51 -20.18
N VAL A 396 6.38 8.34 -20.80
CA VAL A 396 5.48 7.32 -20.23
C VAL A 396 6.16 6.53 -19.12
N ASP A 397 7.48 6.32 -19.18
CA ASP A 397 8.19 5.40 -18.27
C ASP A 397 8.71 6.10 -16.99
N GLU A 398 9.22 7.33 -17.09
CA GLU A 398 9.64 8.12 -15.91
C GLU A 398 8.44 8.50 -15.00
N MET A 399 7.26 8.67 -15.60
CA MET A 399 6.00 8.86 -14.87
C MET A 399 5.39 7.55 -14.37
N ALA A 400 5.84 6.39 -14.85
CA ALA A 400 5.27 5.09 -14.46
C ALA A 400 5.51 4.81 -12.97
N TRP A 401 6.72 5.06 -12.47
CA TRP A 401 7.03 4.92 -11.04
C TRP A 401 6.19 5.87 -10.18
N MET A 402 6.00 7.12 -10.62
CA MET A 402 5.23 8.11 -9.87
C MET A 402 3.72 7.79 -9.87
N ARG A 403 3.18 7.31 -11.00
CA ARG A 403 1.79 6.82 -11.09
C ARG A 403 1.60 5.56 -10.25
N GLN A 404 2.58 4.66 -10.23
CA GLN A 404 2.56 3.47 -9.38
C GLN A 404 2.49 3.84 -7.89
N LEU A 405 3.19 4.89 -7.46
CA LEU A 405 3.08 5.42 -6.10
C LEU A 405 1.68 6.00 -5.80
N LEU A 406 1.05 6.70 -6.75
CA LEU A 406 -0.33 7.19 -6.61
C LEU A 406 -1.34 6.03 -6.53
N ASP A 407 -1.18 5.00 -7.35
CA ASP A 407 -2.04 3.83 -7.33
C ASP A 407 -1.90 3.07 -6.01
N TRP A 408 -0.69 2.98 -5.46
CA TRP A 408 -0.47 2.39 -4.13
C TRP A 408 -1.16 3.19 -3.02
N GLN A 409 -1.17 4.52 -3.11
CA GLN A 409 -1.88 5.36 -2.15
C GLN A 409 -3.39 5.17 -2.23
N ARG A 410 -3.95 4.96 -3.44
CA ARG A 410 -5.36 4.60 -3.61
C ARG A 410 -5.69 3.23 -3.02
N GLU A 411 -4.71 2.32 -2.99
CA GLU A 411 -4.88 0.95 -2.52
C GLU A 411 -4.61 0.77 -1.02
N ALA A 412 -3.74 1.59 -0.42
CA ALA A 412 -3.34 1.48 0.99
C ALA A 412 -4.36 2.17 1.93
N ALA A 413 -5.07 1.36 2.72
CA ALA A 413 -6.03 1.85 3.70
C ALA A 413 -5.37 2.61 4.88
N ASP A 414 -4.15 2.21 5.27
CA ASP A 414 -3.42 2.79 6.41
C ASP A 414 -2.15 3.56 5.98
N PRO A 415 -1.91 4.80 6.47
CA PRO A 415 -0.67 5.54 6.19
C PRO A 415 0.60 4.84 6.68
N GLY A 416 0.54 4.12 7.82
CA GLY A 416 1.71 3.44 8.39
C GLY A 416 2.20 2.28 7.53
N GLU A 417 1.28 1.41 7.11
CA GLU A 417 1.59 0.32 6.17
C GLU A 417 2.15 0.84 4.83
N PHE A 418 1.63 1.98 4.35
CA PHE A 418 2.17 2.65 3.17
C PHE A 418 3.63 3.07 3.36
N LEU A 419 4.00 3.68 4.49
CA LEU A 419 5.40 4.06 4.74
C LEU A 419 6.32 2.86 4.82
N GLU A 420 5.93 1.79 5.50
CA GLU A 420 6.76 0.59 5.57
C GLU A 420 6.97 -0.03 4.18
N SER A 421 5.91 -0.06 3.37
CA SER A 421 6.00 -0.54 1.99
C SER A 421 6.92 0.33 1.13
N LEU A 422 6.84 1.65 1.29
CA LEU A 422 7.68 2.62 0.59
C LEU A 422 9.15 2.49 1.05
N ARG A 423 9.40 2.41 2.35
CA ARG A 423 10.76 2.20 2.89
C ARG A 423 11.37 0.91 2.39
N TYR A 424 10.58 -0.17 2.35
CA TYR A 424 11.03 -1.45 1.79
C TYR A 424 11.39 -1.32 0.31
N ASP A 425 10.55 -0.66 -0.49
CA ASP A 425 10.82 -0.45 -1.92
C ASP A 425 12.04 0.47 -2.14
N LEU A 426 12.15 1.57 -1.39
CA LEU A 426 13.27 2.51 -1.47
C LEU A 426 14.61 1.89 -1.06
N ALA A 427 14.60 0.97 -0.09
CA ALA A 427 15.82 0.37 0.47
C ALA A 427 16.30 -0.87 -0.30
N THR A 428 15.38 -1.62 -0.94
CA THR A 428 15.72 -2.91 -1.55
C THR A 428 16.30 -2.72 -2.95
N ARG A 429 17.33 -3.50 -3.29
CA ARG A 429 17.91 -3.52 -4.65
C ARG A 429 16.90 -4.13 -5.61
N GLU A 430 16.71 -3.55 -6.78
CA GLU A 430 15.82 -4.11 -7.82
C GLU A 430 16.53 -5.18 -8.66
N ILE A 431 15.77 -6.19 -9.08
CA ILE A 431 16.10 -7.19 -10.09
C ILE A 431 15.19 -6.98 -11.30
N PHE A 432 15.73 -7.20 -12.49
CA PHE A 432 15.02 -7.16 -13.75
C PHE A 432 14.70 -8.59 -14.17
N VAL A 433 13.42 -8.88 -14.38
CA VAL A 433 12.95 -10.18 -14.87
C VAL A 433 12.15 -9.99 -16.14
N PHE A 434 12.26 -10.94 -17.05
CA PHE A 434 11.67 -10.85 -18.38
C PHE A 434 10.37 -11.64 -18.43
N THR A 435 9.36 -11.08 -19.11
CA THR A 435 8.20 -11.85 -19.55
C THR A 435 8.60 -12.74 -20.73
N PRO A 436 7.82 -13.79 -21.06
CA PRO A 436 8.08 -14.61 -22.24
C PRO A 436 7.97 -13.83 -23.56
N LYS A 437 7.34 -12.65 -23.53
CA LYS A 437 7.21 -11.73 -24.68
C LYS A 437 8.40 -10.78 -24.81
N GLY A 438 9.31 -10.76 -23.84
CA GLY A 438 10.48 -9.88 -23.82
C GLY A 438 10.27 -8.57 -23.05
N ASP A 439 9.11 -8.36 -22.43
CA ASP A 439 8.88 -7.17 -21.60
C ASP A 439 9.68 -7.28 -20.29
N VAL A 440 10.26 -6.17 -19.85
CA VAL A 440 11.05 -6.13 -18.61
C VAL A 440 10.16 -5.68 -17.45
N ILE A 441 10.18 -6.44 -16.36
CA ILE A 441 9.49 -6.09 -15.11
C ILE A 441 10.53 -5.96 -14.00
N THR A 442 10.46 -4.86 -13.26
CA THR A 442 11.32 -4.58 -12.11
C THR A 442 10.68 -5.10 -10.82
N LEU A 443 11.42 -5.88 -10.06
CA LEU A 443 11.00 -6.42 -8.76
C LEU A 443 12.07 -6.20 -7.69
N PRO A 444 11.73 -6.15 -6.39
CA PRO A 444 12.74 -6.13 -5.34
C PRO A 444 13.54 -7.43 -5.29
N SER A 445 14.82 -7.35 -4.93
CA SER A 445 15.74 -8.48 -4.81
C SER A 445 15.24 -9.47 -3.76
N GLY A 446 15.20 -10.75 -4.13
CA GLY A 446 14.61 -11.80 -3.31
C GLY A 446 13.10 -11.99 -3.54
N SER A 447 12.52 -11.30 -4.53
CA SER A 447 11.16 -11.58 -5.01
C SER A 447 11.00 -12.99 -5.55
N THR A 448 9.77 -13.47 -5.48
CA THR A 448 9.36 -14.80 -5.91
C THR A 448 8.53 -14.76 -7.20
N PRO A 449 8.31 -15.88 -7.90
CA PRO A 449 7.38 -15.96 -9.01
C PRO A 449 5.97 -15.44 -8.69
N VAL A 450 5.53 -15.57 -7.43
CA VAL A 450 4.24 -15.02 -6.99
C VAL A 450 4.28 -13.49 -7.00
N ASP A 451 5.36 -12.88 -6.52
CA ASP A 451 5.55 -11.43 -6.61
C ASP A 451 5.52 -10.93 -8.06
N PHE A 452 6.16 -11.67 -8.98
CA PHE A 452 6.09 -11.38 -10.42
C PHE A 452 4.66 -11.46 -10.95
N ALA A 453 3.89 -12.48 -10.58
CA ALA A 453 2.51 -12.63 -11.00
C ALA A 453 1.64 -11.43 -10.57
N TYR A 454 1.78 -10.97 -9.32
CA TYR A 454 1.08 -9.78 -8.81
C TYR A 454 1.59 -8.46 -9.38
N ALA A 455 2.84 -8.40 -9.83
CA ALA A 455 3.40 -7.25 -10.53
C ALA A 455 2.85 -7.12 -11.95
N VAL A 456 2.66 -8.24 -12.65
CA VAL A 456 2.01 -8.26 -13.97
C VAL A 456 0.54 -7.83 -13.84
N HIS A 457 -0.23 -8.51 -13.00
CA HIS A 457 -1.62 -8.16 -12.74
C HIS A 457 -2.15 -8.85 -11.48
N THR A 458 -3.04 -8.19 -10.73
CA THR A 458 -3.64 -8.77 -9.51
C THR A 458 -4.41 -10.06 -9.79
N GLU A 459 -5.19 -10.11 -10.87
CA GLU A 459 -5.87 -11.35 -11.27
C GLU A 459 -4.92 -12.49 -11.65
N VAL A 460 -3.77 -12.18 -12.27
CA VAL A 460 -2.76 -13.18 -12.63
C VAL A 460 -2.13 -13.75 -11.36
N GLY A 461 -1.88 -12.89 -10.36
CA GLY A 461 -1.47 -13.29 -9.01
C GLY A 461 -2.50 -14.18 -8.31
N HIS A 462 -3.78 -13.79 -8.27
CA HIS A 462 -4.83 -14.58 -7.63
C HIS A 462 -5.04 -15.95 -8.28
N ARG A 463 -4.89 -16.03 -9.60
CA ARG A 463 -5.08 -17.28 -10.37
C ARG A 463 -3.81 -18.11 -10.53
N CYS A 464 -2.69 -17.71 -9.92
CA CYS A 464 -1.41 -18.38 -10.07
C CYS A 464 -1.43 -19.80 -9.46
N ILE A 465 -1.04 -20.81 -10.24
CA ILE A 465 -0.88 -22.20 -9.77
C ILE A 465 0.60 -22.61 -9.75
N GLY A 466 1.35 -22.15 -10.74
CA GLY A 466 2.73 -22.57 -10.91
C GLY A 466 3.51 -21.57 -11.75
N SER A 467 4.82 -21.78 -11.79
CA SER A 467 5.73 -20.92 -12.53
C SER A 467 6.81 -21.72 -13.26
N ARG A 468 7.23 -21.21 -14.41
CA ARG A 468 8.35 -21.71 -15.18
C ARG A 468 9.38 -20.59 -15.32
N VAL A 469 10.63 -20.87 -14.96
CA VAL A 469 11.73 -19.91 -15.07
C VAL A 469 12.77 -20.47 -16.04
N ASN A 470 13.13 -19.70 -17.07
CA ASN A 470 14.04 -20.09 -18.15
C ASN A 470 13.68 -21.46 -18.76
N GLY A 471 12.38 -21.73 -18.96
CA GLY A 471 11.91 -22.99 -19.55
C GLY A 471 11.75 -24.15 -18.55
N ARG A 472 12.15 -24.01 -17.29
CA ARG A 472 12.07 -25.08 -16.27
C ARG A 472 11.01 -24.79 -15.22
N LEU A 473 10.25 -25.83 -14.82
CA LEU A 473 9.28 -25.71 -13.72
C LEU A 473 10.02 -25.47 -12.40
N VAL A 474 9.64 -24.42 -11.68
CA VAL A 474 10.22 -24.06 -10.39
C VAL A 474 9.14 -23.88 -9.34
N ALA A 475 9.49 -24.15 -8.08
CA ALA A 475 8.61 -23.89 -6.94
C ALA A 475 8.32 -22.39 -6.80
N LEU A 476 7.11 -22.06 -6.37
CA LEU A 476 6.65 -20.68 -6.17
C LEU A 476 7.46 -19.92 -5.09
N GLU A 477 8.15 -20.63 -4.20
CA GLU A 477 9.00 -20.06 -3.14
C GLU A 477 10.40 -19.67 -3.63
N ARG A 478 10.84 -20.18 -4.79
CA ARG A 478 12.19 -19.91 -5.31
C ARG A 478 12.38 -18.40 -5.53
N LYS A 479 13.49 -17.85 -5.05
CA LYS A 479 13.87 -16.45 -5.32
C LYS A 479 14.31 -16.29 -6.77
N LEU A 480 13.83 -15.22 -7.41
CA LEU A 480 14.17 -14.85 -8.78
C LEU A 480 15.54 -14.17 -8.83
N GLU A 481 16.28 -14.43 -9.90
CA GLU A 481 17.55 -13.78 -10.20
C GLU A 481 17.42 -12.77 -11.35
N ASN A 482 18.39 -11.87 -11.44
CA ASN A 482 18.39 -10.83 -12.46
C ASN A 482 18.61 -11.44 -13.86
N GLY A 483 17.73 -11.11 -14.80
CA GLY A 483 17.77 -11.55 -16.19
C GLY A 483 17.06 -12.86 -16.49
N GLU A 484 16.35 -13.43 -15.51
CA GLU A 484 15.56 -14.64 -15.73
C GLU A 484 14.24 -14.35 -16.46
N VAL A 485 13.83 -15.26 -17.36
CA VAL A 485 12.53 -15.23 -18.03
C VAL A 485 11.52 -16.02 -17.20
N VAL A 486 10.44 -15.37 -16.76
CA VAL A 486 9.42 -15.96 -15.89
C VAL A 486 8.09 -16.09 -16.63
N GLU A 487 7.55 -17.31 -16.65
CA GLU A 487 6.24 -17.64 -17.18
C GLU A 487 5.34 -18.14 -16.04
N ILE A 488 4.12 -17.60 -15.94
CA ILE A 488 3.17 -17.94 -14.86
C ILE A 488 2.01 -18.75 -15.45
N PHE A 489 1.68 -19.87 -14.80
CA PHE A 489 0.48 -20.64 -15.12
C PHE A 489 -0.70 -20.14 -14.29
N THR A 490 -1.77 -19.77 -14.97
CA THR A 490 -3.03 -19.35 -14.36
C THR A 490 -4.15 -20.36 -14.61
N SER A 491 -5.02 -20.59 -13.64
CA SER A 491 -6.25 -21.39 -13.81
C SER A 491 -7.50 -20.57 -13.58
N LYS A 492 -8.60 -20.99 -14.22
CA LYS A 492 -9.94 -20.40 -14.10
C LYS A 492 -10.91 -21.22 -13.25
N ALA A 493 -10.43 -22.26 -12.56
CA ALA A 493 -11.31 -23.08 -11.71
C ALA A 493 -11.88 -22.26 -10.53
N GLU A 494 -13.15 -22.51 -10.16
CA GLU A 494 -13.87 -21.76 -9.11
C GLU A 494 -13.27 -21.90 -7.69
N GLY A 495 -12.32 -22.81 -7.48
CA GLY A 495 -11.53 -22.94 -6.24
C GLY A 495 -10.06 -22.50 -6.36
N SER A 496 -9.67 -21.86 -7.47
CA SER A 496 -8.29 -21.39 -7.69
C SER A 496 -8.08 -20.02 -7.03
N GLY A 497 -7.43 -20.01 -5.87
CA GLY A 497 -7.08 -18.80 -5.14
C GLY A 497 -5.71 -18.89 -4.46
N PRO A 498 -5.17 -17.76 -3.95
CA PRO A 498 -3.93 -17.74 -3.21
C PRO A 498 -4.04 -18.56 -1.92
N SER A 499 -2.97 -19.25 -1.52
CA SER A 499 -2.92 -19.95 -0.23
C SER A 499 -2.36 -19.06 0.88
N ARG A 500 -2.68 -19.38 2.14
CA ARG A 500 -2.17 -18.64 3.30
C ARG A 500 -0.65 -18.75 3.43
N ASP A 501 -0.09 -19.86 2.97
CA ASP A 501 1.36 -20.10 3.01
C ASP A 501 2.14 -19.09 2.17
N TRP A 502 1.52 -18.49 1.15
CA TRP A 502 2.17 -17.45 0.34
C TRP A 502 2.55 -16.22 1.17
N LEU A 503 1.80 -15.89 2.23
CA LEU A 503 2.14 -14.76 3.10
C LEU A 503 3.50 -14.94 3.81
N SER A 504 3.98 -16.18 3.94
CA SER A 504 5.26 -16.49 4.59
C SER A 504 6.47 -16.19 3.70
N PHE A 505 6.40 -16.53 2.40
CA PHE A 505 7.55 -16.45 1.49
C PHE A 505 7.51 -15.30 0.49
N VAL A 506 6.33 -14.72 0.22
CA VAL A 506 6.19 -13.56 -0.66
C VAL A 506 7.03 -12.41 -0.11
N ALA A 507 7.82 -11.77 -0.96
CA ALA A 507 8.73 -10.70 -0.52
C ALA A 507 8.08 -9.33 -0.63
N SER A 508 7.32 -9.07 -1.70
CA SER A 508 6.80 -7.73 -1.97
C SER A 508 5.64 -7.36 -1.03
N PRO A 509 5.66 -6.14 -0.45
CA PRO A 509 4.53 -5.63 0.34
C PRO A 509 3.22 -5.60 -0.45
N ARG A 510 3.30 -5.30 -1.76
CA ARG A 510 2.14 -5.26 -2.67
C ARG A 510 1.45 -6.61 -2.74
N ALA A 511 2.18 -7.69 -3.02
CA ALA A 511 1.59 -9.01 -3.10
C ALA A 511 1.01 -9.45 -1.75
N LYS A 512 1.70 -9.19 -0.62
CA LYS A 512 1.15 -9.46 0.72
C LYS A 512 -0.16 -8.73 0.98
N ALA A 513 -0.21 -7.43 0.66
CA ALA A 513 -1.42 -6.62 0.84
C ALA A 513 -2.58 -7.15 -0.02
N LYS A 514 -2.34 -7.48 -1.29
CA LYS A 514 -3.37 -8.05 -2.19
C LYS A 514 -3.86 -9.43 -1.72
N ILE A 515 -2.97 -10.31 -1.27
CA ILE A 515 -3.32 -11.61 -0.71
C ILE A 515 -4.17 -11.43 0.56
N LYS A 516 -3.76 -10.55 1.49
CA LYS A 516 -4.54 -10.23 2.69
C LYS A 516 -5.92 -9.66 2.34
N GLN A 517 -5.99 -8.76 1.35
CA GLN A 517 -7.23 -8.16 0.88
C GLN A 517 -8.16 -9.23 0.28
N TRP A 518 -7.62 -10.17 -0.48
CA TRP A 518 -8.38 -11.29 -1.05
C TRP A 518 -9.00 -12.15 0.06
N PHE A 519 -8.22 -12.57 1.07
CA PHE A 519 -8.75 -13.30 2.23
C PHE A 519 -9.70 -12.48 3.11
N ALA A 520 -9.56 -11.15 3.14
CA ALA A 520 -10.51 -10.29 3.84
C ALA A 520 -11.85 -10.23 3.10
N LYS A 521 -11.83 -10.20 1.76
CA LYS A 521 -13.04 -10.23 0.93
C LYS A 521 -13.76 -11.57 1.01
N GLU A 522 -13.03 -12.68 0.88
CA GLU A 522 -13.57 -14.04 0.98
C GLU A 522 -14.21 -14.28 2.36
N ARG A 523 -13.49 -13.93 3.45
CA ARG A 523 -14.05 -13.99 4.80
C ARG A 523 -15.29 -13.11 4.97
N ARG A 524 -15.34 -11.94 4.32
CA ARG A 524 -16.50 -11.06 4.40
C ARG A 524 -17.70 -11.67 3.68
N GLU A 525 -17.52 -12.28 2.51
CA GLU A 525 -18.59 -12.99 1.80
C GLU A 525 -19.10 -14.19 2.61
N GLU A 526 -18.20 -15.01 3.15
CA GLU A 526 -18.54 -16.15 4.03
C GLU A 526 -19.23 -15.67 5.33
N ALA A 527 -18.77 -14.58 5.94
CA ALA A 527 -19.40 -13.98 7.10
C ALA A 527 -20.78 -13.41 6.78
N ILE A 528 -20.99 -12.80 5.61
CA ILE A 528 -22.31 -12.32 5.18
C ILE A 528 -23.27 -13.51 5.04
N GLU A 529 -22.83 -14.61 4.43
CA GLU A 529 -23.65 -15.80 4.23
C GLU A 529 -23.99 -16.50 5.56
N SER A 530 -22.98 -16.70 6.42
CA SER A 530 -23.18 -17.20 7.78
C SER A 530 -24.08 -16.29 8.62
N GLY A 531 -23.92 -14.97 8.51
CA GLY A 531 -24.75 -13.98 9.19
C GLY A 531 -26.21 -14.03 8.74
N LYS A 532 -26.47 -14.17 7.44
CA LYS A 532 -27.84 -14.37 6.90
C LYS A 532 -28.46 -15.64 7.45
N GLU A 533 -27.71 -16.74 7.52
CA GLU A 533 -28.20 -18.01 8.04
C GLU A 533 -28.55 -17.93 9.54
N LEU A 534 -27.68 -17.30 10.34
CA LEU A 534 -27.90 -17.09 11.78
C LEU A 534 -29.15 -16.23 12.06
N ILE A 535 -29.32 -15.13 11.32
CA ILE A 535 -30.51 -14.27 11.45
C ILE A 535 -31.78 -15.03 11.04
N THR A 536 -31.73 -15.76 9.93
CA THR A 536 -32.87 -16.56 9.46
C THR A 536 -33.26 -17.63 10.48
N LYS A 537 -32.26 -18.25 11.12
CA LYS A 537 -32.48 -19.24 12.19
C LYS A 537 -33.15 -18.62 13.41
N GLU A 538 -32.74 -17.43 13.83
CA GLU A 538 -33.32 -16.77 15.00
C GLU A 538 -34.72 -16.20 14.73
N ILE A 539 -34.99 -15.67 13.53
CA ILE A 539 -36.34 -15.27 13.11
C ILE A 539 -37.29 -16.47 13.11
N ARG A 540 -36.86 -17.62 12.59
CA ARG A 540 -37.65 -18.86 12.61
C ARG A 540 -37.92 -19.35 14.03
N ARG A 541 -36.94 -19.21 14.95
CA ARG A 541 -37.10 -19.59 16.36
C ARG A 541 -38.18 -18.78 17.06
N LEU A 542 -38.33 -17.50 16.72
CA LEU A 542 -39.34 -16.60 17.28
C LEU A 542 -40.71 -16.69 16.59
N GLY A 543 -40.85 -17.52 15.54
CA GLY A 543 -42.13 -17.78 14.88
C GLY A 543 -42.67 -16.63 14.02
N LEU A 544 -41.81 -15.66 13.65
CA LEU A 544 -42.22 -14.47 12.91
C LEU A 544 -42.13 -14.68 11.38
N PRO A 545 -43.02 -14.07 10.57
CA PRO A 545 -43.00 -14.21 9.13
C PRO A 545 -41.76 -13.55 8.50
N VAL A 546 -40.89 -14.38 7.92
CA VAL A 546 -39.61 -14.00 7.30
C VAL A 546 -39.78 -12.90 6.22
N GLN A 547 -40.90 -12.90 5.47
CA GLN A 547 -41.15 -11.92 4.41
C GLN A 547 -41.36 -10.48 4.88
N ARG A 548 -41.83 -10.22 6.12
CA ARG A 548 -42.03 -8.85 6.62
C ARG A 548 -40.78 -8.28 7.29
N LEU A 549 -40.04 -9.12 8.02
CA LEU A 549 -38.84 -8.74 8.78
C LEU A 549 -37.58 -8.59 7.93
N VAL A 550 -37.48 -9.32 6.82
CA VAL A 550 -36.36 -9.23 5.88
C VAL A 550 -36.65 -8.21 4.76
N SER A 551 -37.60 -7.28 4.97
CA SER A 551 -37.79 -6.18 4.04
C SER A 551 -36.55 -5.28 4.04
N ALA A 552 -36.09 -4.89 2.85
CA ALA A 552 -34.88 -4.07 2.69
C ALA A 552 -34.98 -2.72 3.44
N GLU A 553 -36.19 -2.19 3.62
CA GLU A 553 -36.45 -0.97 4.38
C GLU A 553 -36.26 -1.14 5.90
N ALA A 554 -36.77 -2.22 6.50
CA ALA A 554 -36.64 -2.45 7.95
C ALA A 554 -35.17 -2.73 8.34
N LEU A 555 -34.48 -3.56 7.56
CA LEU A 555 -33.06 -3.83 7.77
C LEU A 555 -32.18 -2.60 7.52
N GLY A 556 -32.54 -1.76 6.54
CA GLY A 556 -31.84 -0.50 6.27
C GLY A 556 -32.07 0.59 7.34
N ALA A 557 -33.20 0.55 8.06
CA ALA A 557 -33.45 1.42 9.21
C ALA A 557 -32.60 1.00 10.42
N VAL A 558 -32.61 -0.29 10.76
CA VAL A 558 -31.82 -0.85 11.87
C VAL A 558 -30.31 -0.74 11.60
N ALA A 559 -29.87 -0.87 10.35
CA ALA A 559 -28.46 -0.62 9.99
C ALA A 559 -28.03 0.81 10.33
N ARG A 560 -28.87 1.81 10.05
CA ARG A 560 -28.57 3.22 10.35
C ARG A 560 -28.59 3.52 11.85
N GLU A 561 -29.50 2.91 12.59
CA GLU A 561 -29.60 3.05 14.05
C GLU A 561 -28.37 2.47 14.76
N LEU A 562 -27.89 1.32 14.30
CA LEU A 562 -26.67 0.68 14.81
C LEU A 562 -25.36 1.25 14.20
N HIS A 563 -25.45 2.36 13.44
CA HIS A 563 -24.33 3.03 12.78
C HIS A 563 -23.52 2.18 11.79
N TYR A 564 -24.16 1.19 11.16
CA TYR A 564 -23.57 0.44 10.04
C TYR A 564 -23.89 1.10 8.70
N VAL A 565 -22.93 1.05 7.78
CA VAL A 565 -22.98 1.75 6.48
C VAL A 565 -24.06 1.16 5.56
N ASP A 566 -24.21 -0.17 5.56
CA ASP A 566 -25.12 -0.90 4.69
C ASP A 566 -25.63 -2.20 5.34
N VAL A 567 -26.70 -2.76 4.77
CA VAL A 567 -27.29 -4.04 5.23
C VAL A 567 -26.28 -5.19 5.10
N THR A 568 -25.37 -5.11 4.13
CA THR A 568 -24.28 -6.08 3.94
C THR A 568 -23.27 -6.06 5.09
N ALA A 569 -22.88 -4.88 5.59
CA ALA A 569 -22.04 -4.77 6.79
C ALA A 569 -22.75 -5.29 8.04
N LEU A 570 -24.07 -5.10 8.14
CA LEU A 570 -24.87 -5.64 9.24
C LEU A 570 -24.85 -7.17 9.24
N TYR A 571 -25.00 -7.81 8.08
CA TYR A 571 -24.86 -9.25 7.94
C TYR A 571 -23.46 -9.75 8.26
N ALA A 572 -22.42 -9.06 7.75
CA ALA A 572 -21.03 -9.38 8.07
C ALA A 572 -20.76 -9.29 9.58
N ALA A 573 -21.27 -8.25 10.26
CA ALA A 573 -21.10 -8.06 11.70
C ALA A 573 -21.74 -9.18 12.53
N VAL A 574 -22.88 -9.73 12.08
CA VAL A 574 -23.51 -10.89 12.72
C VAL A 574 -22.72 -12.17 12.46
N GLY A 575 -22.22 -12.39 11.24
CA GLY A 575 -21.38 -13.54 10.92
C GLY A 575 -20.04 -13.55 11.66
N GLU A 576 -19.43 -12.38 11.83
CA GLU A 576 -18.19 -12.19 12.61
C GLU A 576 -18.42 -12.21 14.13
N LYS A 577 -19.67 -12.37 14.59
CA LYS A 577 -20.09 -12.36 16.01
C LYS A 577 -19.84 -11.05 16.76
N GLN A 578 -19.66 -9.94 16.04
CA GLN A 578 -19.60 -8.60 16.63
C GLN A 578 -20.99 -8.16 17.12
N LEU A 579 -22.03 -8.60 16.43
CA LEU A 579 -23.43 -8.35 16.77
C LEU A 579 -24.18 -9.68 16.95
N SER A 580 -24.89 -9.85 18.06
CA SER A 580 -25.72 -11.03 18.27
C SER A 580 -26.95 -10.99 17.36
N ALA A 581 -27.20 -12.09 16.64
CA ALA A 581 -28.42 -12.26 15.82
C ALA A 581 -29.70 -12.03 16.64
N GLN A 582 -29.68 -12.38 17.94
CA GLN A 582 -30.81 -12.16 18.85
C GLN A 582 -31.08 -10.67 19.08
N HIS A 583 -30.02 -9.90 19.32
CA HIS A 583 -30.13 -8.47 19.58
C HIS A 583 -30.66 -7.73 18.35
N LEU A 584 -30.16 -8.11 17.17
CA LEU A 584 -30.63 -7.60 15.89
C LEU A 584 -32.13 -7.89 15.66
N VAL A 585 -32.56 -9.14 15.87
CA VAL A 585 -33.96 -9.53 15.66
C VAL A 585 -34.88 -8.84 16.66
N GLN A 586 -34.44 -8.64 17.90
CA GLN A 586 -35.20 -7.90 18.92
C GLN A 586 -35.40 -6.43 18.53
N GLN A 587 -34.36 -5.78 18.01
CA GLN A 587 -34.44 -4.41 17.49
C GLN A 587 -35.34 -4.32 16.25
N LEU A 588 -35.25 -5.27 15.32
CA LEU A 588 -36.17 -5.39 14.17
C LEU A 588 -37.63 -5.51 14.60
N VAL A 589 -37.91 -6.27 15.66
CA VAL A 589 -39.28 -6.43 16.21
C VAL A 589 -39.77 -5.14 16.87
N GLN A 590 -38.91 -4.41 17.57
CA GLN A 590 -39.23 -3.10 18.13
C GLN A 590 -39.55 -2.08 17.03
N HIS A 591 -38.76 -2.09 15.95
CA HIS A 591 -38.89 -1.12 14.86
C HIS A 591 -40.13 -1.33 13.97
N ILE A 592 -40.73 -2.52 13.99
CA ILE A 592 -41.96 -2.87 13.25
C ILE A 592 -43.24 -2.67 14.12
N GLY A 593 -43.11 -2.21 15.37
CA GLY A 593 -44.27 -1.81 16.19
C GLY A 593 -44.67 -2.80 17.30
N GLY A 594 -43.73 -3.59 17.82
CA GLY A 594 -43.93 -4.38 19.04
C GLY A 594 -44.88 -5.59 18.89
N PRO A 595 -44.94 -6.46 19.91
CA PRO A 595 -45.64 -7.75 19.85
C PRO A 595 -47.18 -7.64 19.79
N GLU A 596 -47.77 -6.47 20.08
CA GLU A 596 -49.23 -6.29 20.11
C GLU A 596 -49.85 -6.14 18.70
N GLN A 597 -49.21 -5.43 17.76
CA GLN A 597 -49.73 -5.32 16.39
C GLN A 597 -49.50 -6.58 15.53
N ALA A 598 -48.54 -7.42 15.92
CA ALA A 598 -48.36 -8.74 15.31
C ALA A 598 -49.41 -9.75 15.80
N ALA A 599 -49.90 -9.60 17.03
CA ALA A 599 -50.96 -10.44 17.59
C ALA A 599 -52.35 -10.08 17.02
N ASP A 600 -52.63 -8.80 16.83
CA ASP A 600 -53.94 -8.32 16.32
C ASP A 600 -54.22 -8.73 14.87
N GLN A 601 -53.20 -8.81 14.00
CA GLN A 601 -53.40 -9.24 12.61
C GLN A 601 -53.47 -10.77 12.42
N ILE A 602 -53.07 -11.55 13.43
CA ILE A 602 -53.20 -13.02 13.43
C ILE A 602 -54.64 -13.41 13.84
N ALA A 603 -55.29 -12.60 14.67
CA ALA A 603 -56.69 -12.80 15.07
C ALA A 603 -57.70 -12.52 13.94
N GLU A 604 -57.37 -11.66 12.97
CA GLU A 604 -58.32 -11.16 11.95
C GLU A 604 -58.37 -11.99 10.65
N ARG A 605 -57.55 -13.04 10.48
CA ARG A 605 -57.46 -13.81 9.22
C ARG A 605 -57.97 -15.24 9.27
N SER A 606 -58.87 -15.54 10.19
CA SER A 606 -59.54 -16.85 10.24
C SER A 606 -60.95 -16.78 9.65
N THR A 607 -61.08 -16.87 8.32
CA THR A 607 -62.28 -17.45 7.70
C THR A 607 -61.88 -18.48 6.63
N PRO A 608 -62.67 -19.55 6.44
CA PRO A 608 -62.22 -20.79 5.82
C PRO A 608 -62.80 -20.97 4.42
N SER A 609 -61.98 -21.08 3.38
CA SER A 609 -62.37 -21.79 2.14
C SER A 609 -61.22 -21.93 1.13
N THR A 610 -61.10 -23.18 0.64
CA THR A 610 -60.58 -23.64 -0.68
C THR A 610 -59.09 -23.42 -0.98
N LEU A 611 -58.24 -24.45 -0.82
CA LEU A 611 -57.94 -25.54 -1.79
C LEU A 611 -57.16 -25.04 -3.03
N GLU A 612 -55.83 -25.20 -3.03
CA GLU A 612 -55.09 -26.22 -3.83
C GLU A 612 -53.58 -25.89 -3.92
N GLY A 613 -52.74 -26.93 -3.87
CA GLY A 613 -51.44 -26.93 -4.55
C GLY A 613 -50.15 -26.84 -3.71
N GLY A 614 -49.69 -27.98 -3.19
CA GLY A 614 -48.25 -28.32 -3.24
C GLY A 614 -47.46 -28.38 -1.92
N GLY A 615 -47.31 -29.60 -1.36
CA GLY A 615 -46.11 -29.98 -0.58
C GLY A 615 -46.26 -30.28 0.91
N LYS A 616 -47.29 -31.02 1.34
CA LYS A 616 -47.38 -31.56 2.72
C LYS A 616 -46.27 -32.60 2.99
N ARG A 617 -45.31 -32.25 3.87
CA ARG A 617 -44.62 -33.25 4.71
C ARG A 617 -45.64 -33.80 5.71
N ARG A 618 -45.78 -35.12 5.72
CA ARG A 618 -46.63 -35.89 6.64
C ARG A 618 -46.25 -35.56 8.09
N SER A 619 -47.18 -35.01 8.86
CA SER A 619 -47.19 -35.08 10.32
C SER A 619 -48.49 -35.77 10.74
N SER A 620 -48.45 -37.08 10.68
CA SER A 620 -49.30 -37.98 11.46
C SER A 620 -48.53 -39.29 11.55
N GLY A 621 -48.25 -39.75 12.76
CA GLY A 621 -47.57 -41.02 12.95
C GLY A 621 -47.23 -41.26 14.40
N ASP A 622 -48.29 -41.43 15.21
CA ASP A 622 -48.33 -42.36 16.34
C ASP A 622 -47.21 -42.25 17.40
N SER A 623 -47.54 -41.68 18.55
CA SER A 623 -46.67 -41.65 19.73
C SER A 623 -46.42 -43.05 20.33
N GLY A 624 -47.08 -44.09 19.82
CA GLY A 624 -46.94 -45.47 20.28
C GLY A 624 -47.50 -45.69 21.69
N VAL A 625 -48.37 -44.79 22.16
CA VAL A 625 -48.97 -44.80 23.50
C VAL A 625 -50.46 -44.52 23.38
N VAL A 626 -51.27 -45.39 23.97
CA VAL A 626 -52.73 -45.25 24.03
C VAL A 626 -53.14 -44.97 25.47
N VAL A 627 -54.02 -43.99 25.62
CA VAL A 627 -54.62 -43.61 26.91
C VAL A 627 -55.80 -44.54 27.18
N LYS A 628 -55.88 -45.11 28.39
CA LYS A 628 -56.99 -45.99 28.77
C LYS A 628 -58.30 -45.17 28.76
N ASP A 629 -59.34 -45.71 28.13
CA ASP A 629 -60.69 -45.15 28.00
C ASP A 629 -60.87 -43.89 27.11
N ALA A 630 -59.85 -43.46 26.34
CA ALA A 630 -60.02 -42.42 25.32
C ALA A 630 -59.09 -42.64 24.11
N GLY A 631 -59.66 -43.09 22.99
CA GLY A 631 -58.90 -43.54 21.81
C GLY A 631 -58.27 -42.43 20.93
N ASP A 632 -58.61 -41.16 21.15
CA ASP A 632 -58.18 -40.04 20.28
C ASP A 632 -57.64 -38.84 21.08
N VAL A 633 -57.01 -39.11 22.23
CA VAL A 633 -56.35 -38.08 23.04
C VAL A 633 -54.90 -37.96 22.63
N TRP A 634 -54.48 -36.75 22.27
CA TRP A 634 -53.12 -36.45 21.86
C TRP A 634 -52.12 -36.73 22.99
N ALA A 635 -51.30 -37.77 22.84
CA ALA A 635 -50.25 -38.15 23.78
C ALA A 635 -48.87 -37.72 23.26
N LYS A 636 -48.01 -37.24 24.16
CA LYS A 636 -46.64 -36.82 23.85
C LYS A 636 -45.66 -37.34 24.89
N LEU A 637 -44.57 -37.96 24.44
CA LEU A 637 -43.50 -38.45 25.31
C LEU A 637 -42.74 -37.27 25.95
N ALA A 638 -42.50 -37.35 27.26
CA ALA A 638 -41.80 -36.30 28.01
C ALA A 638 -40.28 -36.31 27.72
N ARG A 639 -39.71 -35.13 27.52
CA ARG A 639 -38.26 -34.95 27.29
C ARG A 639 -37.43 -35.08 28.57
N CYS A 640 -38.04 -34.97 29.75
CA CYS A 640 -37.32 -35.05 31.01
C CYS A 640 -36.82 -36.47 31.30
N CYS A 641 -37.58 -37.52 30.98
CA CYS A 641 -37.21 -38.92 31.26
C CYS A 641 -37.11 -39.82 30.03
N THR A 642 -37.40 -39.30 28.83
CA THR A 642 -37.28 -39.99 27.52
C THR A 642 -37.73 -41.45 27.58
N PRO A 643 -39.03 -41.71 27.86
CA PRO A 643 -39.55 -43.07 28.01
C PRO A 643 -39.46 -43.85 26.68
N VAL A 644 -39.10 -45.13 26.76
CA VAL A 644 -39.10 -46.06 25.62
C VAL A 644 -39.97 -47.28 25.93
N PRO A 645 -40.48 -48.00 24.91
CA PRO A 645 -41.29 -49.18 25.15
C PRO A 645 -40.54 -50.23 25.99
N GLY A 646 -41.16 -50.65 27.09
CA GLY A 646 -40.55 -51.51 28.11
C GLY A 646 -40.34 -50.79 29.47
N ASP A 647 -40.32 -49.46 29.48
CA ASP A 647 -40.34 -48.68 30.73
C ASP A 647 -41.77 -48.62 31.30
N GLU A 648 -41.92 -48.63 32.62
CA GLU A 648 -43.20 -48.33 33.28
C GLU A 648 -43.52 -46.83 33.13
N ILE A 649 -44.71 -46.53 32.60
CA ILE A 649 -45.12 -45.15 32.24
C ILE A 649 -46.39 -44.71 32.96
N LEU A 650 -46.50 -43.39 33.16
CA LEU A 650 -47.69 -42.70 33.64
C LEU A 650 -48.01 -41.51 32.73
N GLY A 651 -49.30 -41.22 32.55
CA GLY A 651 -49.78 -40.08 31.78
C GLY A 651 -50.16 -38.93 32.70
N PHE A 652 -49.82 -37.70 32.32
CA PHE A 652 -50.22 -36.49 33.03
C PHE A 652 -50.86 -35.49 32.07
N VAL A 653 -52.09 -35.07 32.34
CA VAL A 653 -52.82 -34.09 31.52
C VAL A 653 -52.21 -32.71 31.73
N THR A 654 -51.60 -32.12 30.71
CA THR A 654 -51.03 -30.77 30.77
C THR A 654 -52.13 -29.69 30.69
N ARG A 655 -51.82 -28.43 31.04
CA ARG A 655 -52.79 -27.32 30.96
C ARG A 655 -53.28 -27.06 29.53
N GLY A 656 -52.52 -27.48 28.52
CA GLY A 656 -52.88 -27.33 27.12
C GLY A 656 -53.71 -28.49 26.53
N GLY A 657 -54.19 -29.41 27.37
CA GLY A 657 -55.15 -30.44 26.96
C GLY A 657 -54.57 -31.71 26.35
N TRP A 658 -53.23 -31.82 26.20
CA TRP A 658 -52.57 -33.06 25.79
C TRP A 658 -51.98 -33.82 26.98
N VAL A 659 -51.84 -35.15 26.83
CA VAL A 659 -51.26 -36.03 27.84
C VAL A 659 -49.74 -36.10 27.65
N SER A 660 -48.99 -35.73 28.69
CA SER A 660 -47.53 -35.92 28.76
C SER A 660 -47.23 -37.27 29.38
N VAL A 661 -46.49 -38.12 28.69
CA VAL A 661 -46.13 -39.47 29.15
C VAL A 661 -44.76 -39.42 29.83
N HIS A 662 -44.72 -39.78 31.12
CA HIS A 662 -43.53 -39.84 31.96
C HIS A 662 -43.25 -41.27 32.39
N ARG A 663 -42.02 -41.57 32.81
CA ARG A 663 -41.72 -42.82 33.54
C ARG A 663 -42.18 -42.73 34.99
N THR A 664 -42.50 -43.87 35.59
CA THR A 664 -42.89 -43.95 37.01
C THR A 664 -41.77 -43.53 37.97
N ASP A 665 -40.51 -43.63 37.56
CA ASP A 665 -39.30 -43.27 38.30
C ASP A 665 -38.70 -41.91 37.89
N CYS A 666 -39.46 -41.06 37.18
CA CYS A 666 -38.99 -39.73 36.79
C CYS A 666 -38.84 -38.80 38.00
N THR A 667 -37.85 -37.91 38.02
CA THR A 667 -37.65 -36.87 39.06
C THR A 667 -38.90 -36.03 39.31
N ASN A 668 -39.69 -35.77 38.27
CA ASN A 668 -40.92 -35.00 38.38
C ASN A 668 -42.13 -35.87 38.77
N ALA A 669 -42.00 -37.21 38.80
CA ALA A 669 -43.13 -38.11 39.04
C ALA A 669 -43.74 -37.91 40.44
N ASP A 670 -42.93 -37.64 41.47
CA ASP A 670 -43.44 -37.42 42.83
C ASP A 670 -44.22 -36.11 42.95
N ASP A 671 -43.83 -35.07 42.23
CA ASP A 671 -44.59 -33.81 42.16
C ASP A 671 -45.87 -33.97 41.34
N LEU A 672 -45.84 -34.76 40.26
CA LEU A 672 -47.03 -35.06 39.46
C LEU A 672 -48.02 -35.95 40.24
N ARG A 673 -47.54 -36.81 41.13
CA ARG A 673 -48.36 -37.64 42.04
C ARG A 673 -49.12 -36.82 43.09
N LYS A 674 -48.69 -35.60 43.40
CA LYS A 674 -49.40 -34.69 44.32
C LYS A 674 -50.72 -34.16 43.74
N THR A 675 -50.93 -34.28 42.43
CA THR A 675 -52.16 -33.83 41.74
C THR A 675 -52.84 -35.01 41.06
N PRO A 676 -53.49 -35.90 41.83
CA PRO A 676 -54.05 -37.15 41.31
C PRO A 676 -55.19 -36.92 40.30
N GLU A 677 -55.90 -35.79 40.34
CA GLU A 677 -56.97 -35.48 39.38
C GLU A 677 -56.49 -35.32 37.92
N ARG A 678 -55.19 -35.23 37.67
CA ARG A 678 -54.60 -35.04 36.33
C ARG A 678 -53.76 -36.24 35.87
N LEU A 679 -53.71 -37.32 36.65
CA LEU A 679 -53.02 -38.55 36.28
C LEU A 679 -53.95 -39.45 35.48
N VAL A 680 -53.43 -40.03 34.40
CA VAL A 680 -54.17 -40.93 33.53
C VAL A 680 -53.31 -42.17 33.24
N GLU A 681 -53.95 -43.34 33.25
CA GLU A 681 -53.31 -44.60 32.88
C GLU A 681 -53.04 -44.64 31.37
N VAL A 682 -51.82 -45.01 31.00
CA VAL A 682 -51.35 -45.08 29.62
C VAL A 682 -50.62 -46.40 29.38
N HIS A 683 -50.82 -46.98 28.20
CA HIS A 683 -50.18 -48.23 27.80
C HIS A 683 -49.40 -48.06 26.51
N TRP A 684 -48.29 -48.79 26.38
CA TRP A 684 -47.52 -48.86 25.15
C TRP A 684 -48.29 -49.63 24.07
N ALA A 685 -48.45 -49.02 22.91
CA ALA A 685 -48.96 -49.64 21.69
C ALA A 685 -48.07 -49.20 20.51
N PRO A 686 -46.79 -49.62 20.48
CA PRO A 686 -45.85 -49.16 19.45
C PRO A 686 -46.25 -49.69 18.07
N SER A 687 -46.37 -48.80 17.08
CA SER A 687 -46.47 -49.15 15.66
C SER A 687 -45.11 -49.19 14.99
N SER A 688 -45.01 -49.82 13.82
CA SER A 688 -43.78 -49.85 13.01
C SER A 688 -43.29 -48.47 12.54
N SER A 689 -44.13 -47.43 12.69
CA SER A 689 -43.80 -46.03 12.41
C SER A 689 -43.41 -45.21 13.65
N SER A 690 -43.50 -45.78 14.86
CA SER A 690 -43.16 -45.08 16.10
C SER A 690 -41.65 -44.94 16.23
N VAL A 691 -41.16 -43.74 16.55
CA VAL A 691 -39.73 -43.45 16.73
C VAL A 691 -39.50 -42.85 18.11
N PHE A 692 -38.55 -43.42 18.86
CA PHE A 692 -38.26 -43.06 20.25
C PHE A 692 -36.87 -42.43 20.37
N LEU A 693 -36.75 -41.40 21.21
CA LEU A 693 -35.47 -40.75 21.50
C LEU A 693 -34.73 -41.51 22.60
N VAL A 694 -33.50 -41.90 22.34
CA VAL A 694 -32.64 -42.61 23.29
C VAL A 694 -31.33 -41.84 23.49
N ALA A 695 -30.89 -41.72 24.73
CA ALA A 695 -29.57 -41.21 25.08
C ALA A 695 -28.74 -42.31 25.74
N ILE A 696 -27.52 -42.52 25.26
CA ILE A 696 -26.55 -43.46 25.85
C ILE A 696 -25.32 -42.69 26.33
N GLN A 697 -24.69 -43.20 27.39
CA GLN A 697 -23.40 -42.74 27.89
C GLN A 697 -22.39 -43.87 27.73
N VAL A 698 -21.24 -43.52 27.16
CA VAL A 698 -20.10 -44.38 26.89
C VAL A 698 -18.96 -43.89 27.77
N GLU A 699 -18.44 -44.76 28.61
CA GLU A 699 -17.29 -44.50 29.46
C GLU A 699 -16.12 -45.31 28.95
N ALA A 700 -15.02 -44.64 28.60
CA ALA A 700 -13.89 -45.26 27.92
C ALA A 700 -12.56 -44.64 28.32
N LEU A 701 -11.46 -45.37 28.14
CA LEU A 701 -10.12 -44.81 28.26
C LEU A 701 -9.83 -43.93 27.05
N ASP A 702 -9.45 -42.69 27.29
CA ASP A 702 -9.11 -41.74 26.23
C ASP A 702 -7.87 -42.22 25.47
N ARG A 703 -8.07 -42.55 24.19
CA ARG A 703 -7.04 -42.98 23.25
C ARG A 703 -7.26 -42.36 21.89
N HIS A 704 -6.18 -42.30 21.10
CA HIS A 704 -6.25 -41.79 19.74
C HIS A 704 -7.31 -42.57 18.94
N ARG A 705 -8.23 -41.81 18.32
CA ARG A 705 -9.33 -42.27 17.45
C ARG A 705 -10.54 -42.88 18.14
N LEU A 706 -10.63 -42.87 19.48
CA LEU A 706 -11.81 -43.38 20.21
C LEU A 706 -13.14 -42.80 19.69
N LEU A 707 -13.23 -41.47 19.53
CA LEU A 707 -14.46 -40.83 19.03
C LEU A 707 -14.81 -41.28 17.60
N SER A 708 -13.80 -41.50 16.75
CA SER A 708 -13.99 -42.00 15.39
C SER A 708 -14.48 -43.45 15.40
N ASP A 709 -13.98 -44.28 16.29
CA ASP A 709 -14.38 -45.68 16.41
C ASP A 709 -15.84 -45.78 16.88
N VAL A 710 -16.22 -44.99 17.90
CA VAL A 710 -17.60 -44.96 18.43
C VAL A 710 -18.60 -44.43 17.40
N THR A 711 -18.27 -43.34 16.70
CA THR A 711 -19.17 -42.77 15.67
C THR A 711 -19.31 -43.69 14.47
N LYS A 712 -18.24 -44.41 14.08
CA LYS A 712 -18.29 -45.41 13.01
C LYS A 712 -19.19 -46.59 13.37
N VAL A 713 -19.06 -47.16 14.56
CA VAL A 713 -19.92 -48.26 15.02
C VAL A 713 -21.40 -47.84 15.07
N LEU A 714 -21.69 -46.64 15.56
CA LEU A 714 -23.07 -46.11 15.56
C LEU A 714 -23.62 -45.90 14.14
N ALA A 715 -22.78 -45.46 13.20
CA ALA A 715 -23.16 -45.30 11.80
C ALA A 715 -23.37 -46.64 11.08
N ASP A 716 -22.54 -47.65 11.36
CA ASP A 716 -22.66 -49.01 10.81
C ASP A 716 -23.97 -49.68 11.26
N GLU A 717 -24.42 -49.40 12.49
CA GLU A 717 -25.71 -49.82 13.04
C GLU A 717 -26.93 -49.02 12.50
N ARG A 718 -26.70 -48.14 11.51
CA ARG A 718 -27.68 -47.26 10.87
C ARG A 718 -28.45 -46.36 11.85
N VAL A 719 -27.80 -45.96 12.94
CA VAL A 719 -28.38 -45.08 13.95
C VAL A 719 -28.09 -43.63 13.60
N ASN A 720 -29.14 -42.81 13.48
CA ASN A 720 -28.99 -41.38 13.19
C ASN A 720 -28.67 -40.59 14.47
N ILE A 721 -27.43 -40.12 14.60
CA ILE A 721 -26.97 -39.34 15.75
C ILE A 721 -27.54 -37.91 15.67
N LEU A 722 -28.40 -37.55 16.63
CA LEU A 722 -28.97 -36.21 16.74
C LEU A 722 -28.04 -35.24 17.49
N SER A 723 -27.37 -35.74 18.53
CA SER A 723 -26.41 -34.95 19.30
C SER A 723 -25.36 -35.84 19.95
N ALA A 724 -24.13 -35.34 20.07
CA ALA A 724 -23.04 -35.98 20.77
C ALA A 724 -22.28 -34.96 21.63
N SER A 725 -21.93 -35.32 22.85
CA SER A 725 -21.07 -34.52 23.74
C SER A 725 -19.99 -35.40 24.34
N VAL A 726 -18.74 -34.93 24.32
CA VAL A 726 -17.58 -35.68 24.81
C VAL A 726 -16.85 -34.85 25.84
N THR A 727 -16.57 -35.43 26.99
CA THR A 727 -15.81 -34.80 28.08
C THR A 727 -14.74 -35.75 28.58
N THR A 728 -13.50 -35.27 28.71
CA THR A 728 -12.39 -36.07 29.22
C THR A 728 -12.02 -35.61 30.63
N SER A 729 -12.01 -36.54 31.58
CA SER A 729 -11.58 -36.30 32.97
C SER A 729 -10.04 -36.32 33.10
N LYS A 730 -9.53 -35.83 34.24
CA LYS A 730 -8.08 -35.78 34.55
C LYS A 730 -7.43 -37.17 34.56
N ASP A 731 -8.22 -38.21 34.87
CA ASP A 731 -7.77 -39.60 34.92
C ASP A 731 -7.76 -40.28 33.53
N ARG A 732 -7.81 -39.50 32.44
CA ARG A 732 -7.91 -39.97 31.05
C ARG A 732 -9.13 -40.84 30.77
N VAL A 733 -10.22 -40.65 31.52
CA VAL A 733 -11.51 -41.28 31.22
C VAL A 733 -12.33 -40.33 30.35
N ALA A 734 -12.66 -40.76 29.15
CA ALA A 734 -13.58 -40.10 28.23
C ALA A 734 -15.02 -40.55 28.52
N VAL A 735 -15.87 -39.60 28.86
CA VAL A 735 -17.31 -39.77 29.01
C VAL A 735 -17.98 -39.15 27.78
N SER A 736 -18.60 -39.99 26.96
CA SER A 736 -19.27 -39.56 25.72
C SER A 736 -20.76 -39.85 25.81
N ARG A 737 -21.60 -38.83 25.62
CA ARG A 737 -23.06 -38.96 25.60
C ARG A 737 -23.57 -38.78 24.18
N PHE A 738 -24.29 -39.76 23.67
CA PHE A 738 -24.90 -39.76 22.34
C PHE A 738 -26.41 -39.81 22.46
N SER A 739 -27.13 -39.04 21.64
CA SER A 739 -28.59 -39.10 21.55
C SER A 739 -29.01 -39.35 20.12
N PHE A 740 -29.94 -40.29 19.93
CA PHE A 740 -30.41 -40.74 18.62
C PHE A 740 -31.85 -41.24 18.68
N GLU A 741 -32.46 -41.33 17.50
CA GLU A 741 -33.82 -41.82 17.29
C GLU A 741 -33.82 -43.31 16.90
N MET A 742 -34.70 -44.11 17.50
CA MET A 742 -34.81 -45.55 17.25
C MET A 742 -36.26 -46.03 17.28
N GLY A 743 -36.65 -46.89 16.34
CA GLY A 743 -38.01 -47.42 16.26
C GLY A 743 -38.25 -48.70 17.06
N ASP A 744 -37.24 -49.56 17.25
CA ASP A 744 -37.37 -50.85 17.93
C ASP A 744 -36.49 -50.92 19.20
N PRO A 745 -37.07 -51.12 20.40
CA PRO A 745 -36.33 -51.34 21.64
C PRO A 745 -35.34 -52.50 21.59
N LYS A 746 -35.61 -53.56 20.78
CA LYS A 746 -34.69 -54.71 20.65
C LYS A 746 -33.37 -54.32 19.98
N HIS A 747 -33.41 -53.32 19.09
CA HIS A 747 -32.22 -52.80 18.40
C HIS A 747 -31.28 -52.06 19.37
N LEU A 748 -31.81 -51.46 20.44
CA LEU A 748 -31.00 -50.77 21.44
C LEU A 748 -30.00 -51.70 22.15
N GLY A 749 -30.45 -52.91 22.50
CA GLY A 749 -29.57 -53.90 23.13
C GLY A 749 -28.41 -54.30 22.21
N HIS A 750 -28.65 -54.37 20.89
CA HIS A 750 -27.62 -54.66 19.90
C HIS A 750 -26.60 -53.52 19.79
N VAL A 751 -27.08 -52.28 19.68
CA VAL A 751 -26.24 -51.06 19.60
C VAL A 751 -25.36 -50.92 20.84
N LEU A 752 -25.90 -51.11 22.05
CA LEU A 752 -25.12 -51.06 23.30
C LEU A 752 -24.01 -52.11 23.31
N LYS A 753 -24.29 -53.33 22.84
CA LYS A 753 -23.30 -54.41 22.75
C LYS A 753 -22.22 -54.13 21.72
N ALA A 754 -22.58 -53.56 20.56
CA ALA A 754 -21.64 -53.18 19.52
C ALA A 754 -20.66 -52.10 20.01
N VAL A 755 -21.16 -51.05 20.70
CA VAL A 755 -20.31 -50.00 21.26
C VAL A 755 -19.44 -50.52 22.41
N ARG A 756 -19.94 -51.46 23.23
CA ARG A 756 -19.17 -52.08 24.31
C ARG A 756 -18.00 -52.95 23.81
N ASN A 757 -18.07 -53.46 22.57
CA ASN A 757 -16.98 -54.24 21.97
C ASN A 757 -15.81 -53.38 21.46
N ILE A 758 -15.93 -52.06 21.47
CA ILE A 758 -14.84 -51.16 21.05
C ILE A 758 -13.72 -51.22 22.09
N GLU A 759 -12.50 -51.45 21.61
CA GLU A 759 -11.32 -51.49 22.47
C GLU A 759 -11.16 -50.17 23.25
N GLY A 760 -11.10 -50.27 24.57
CA GLY A 760 -10.98 -49.11 25.47
C GLY A 760 -12.31 -48.62 26.05
N VAL A 761 -13.47 -49.15 25.65
CA VAL A 761 -14.75 -48.86 26.30
C VAL A 761 -14.90 -49.72 27.56
N TYR A 762 -15.11 -49.07 28.71
CA TYR A 762 -15.33 -49.71 30.01
C TYR A 762 -16.79 -50.11 30.17
N ASP A 763 -17.70 -49.16 29.93
CA ASP A 763 -19.12 -49.40 30.04
C ASP A 763 -19.92 -48.53 29.06
N VAL A 764 -21.10 -49.02 28.72
CA VAL A 764 -22.10 -48.31 27.94
C VAL A 764 -23.47 -48.63 28.52
N TYR A 765 -24.20 -47.58 28.87
CA TYR A 765 -25.55 -47.69 29.39
C TYR A 765 -26.45 -46.56 28.88
N ARG A 766 -27.76 -46.80 28.89
CA ARG A 766 -28.76 -45.77 28.58
C ARG A 766 -28.82 -44.80 29.75
N VAL A 767 -28.74 -43.50 29.45
CA VAL A 767 -28.93 -42.48 30.47
C VAL A 767 -30.42 -42.28 30.68
N THR A 768 -30.91 -42.75 31.82
CA THR A 768 -32.17 -42.27 32.38
C THR A 768 -31.82 -40.96 33.08
N SER A 769 -32.60 -39.89 32.89
CA SER A 769 -32.33 -38.58 33.51
C SER A 769 -32.59 -38.56 35.03
N ALA A 770 -32.39 -39.70 35.70
CA ALA A 770 -32.51 -39.89 37.13
C ALA A 770 -31.19 -39.61 37.88
N THR A 771 -30.11 -39.26 37.18
CA THR A 771 -28.85 -38.78 37.76
C THR A 771 -28.17 -37.72 36.89
#